data_AF-A0A844P8A1-F1
#
_entry.id   AF-A0A844P8A1-F1
#
_cell.length_a   1.000
_cell.length_b   1.000
_cell.length_c   1.000
_cell.angle_alpha   90.00
_cell.angle_beta   90.00
_cell.angle_gamma   90.00
#
_symmetry.space_group_name_H-M   'P 1'
#
loop_
_entity.id
_entity.type
_entity.pdbx_description
1 polymer ?
#
loop_
_entity_poly.entity_id
_entity_poly.type
_entity_poly.pdbx_seq_one_letter_code
_entity_poly.pdbx_strand_id
1 'polypeptide(L)'
;MLNVVQSQLGNASYLPPSFFQTNDSKLQAFELPHGGVGNVDYFNLRQSDWRQPVFSTFRKHRDFGNHMVNTFISVCEKKDYFESLRLVQAANDRLCQNGYSSALSDDEIKEMALRKSREFTKIILDIEFTVPRFMRVCRLLETLGLSFSYYTIKRAFNNHELHALVNRACDEIWLRGQLRKKCAYEVEQVARDLSLVQRHKQLYCSDFSVARQRARKSSNRTALEQTVAYDVDNEENYFTLAELSDKSVSNPKIRRSEMFVRLRGFEEIAQESNHKAIFYTLTSPSRFHAVSNGQVNQNWLDANSPTAKDTHDYLLGVWTALRKILDKKKIKIYGMRIAEPHQDGTPHHHLLLFMKPKDRHFVTTQFKRLALIDSPREAGAKKYRFKAEYIDWSKGSAVGYVAKYLSKNIDGEHIEFDKGSSLNGIDAAERVVAWARVNQIRQFQFIGGPSVSVWREMRRLRNEFNEDDVMLNQLNGAERYLLEKVRRAADIGDWKDFCFAMGGVFVKRADQSVKLNYTIHEAVAKMLESGELSPTRFGDMAQGQINGLIFKNVFILTRIRNWKTENKAKFESAQKQIMRGVVDWFDALEQEREYERMCESEYAQYEAHMQYIEQCEAIMLCSSEIYDMCSGGGAVPDTWH
;
A
#
# COMPACT_ATOMS: atom_id res chain seq x y z
N MET A 1 5.81 53.24 -0.66
CA MET A 1 6.08 52.09 0.23
C MET A 1 6.00 50.76 -0.54
N LEU A 2 6.81 50.61 -1.60
CA LEU A 2 6.88 49.39 -2.43
C LEU A 2 8.34 48.96 -2.70
N ASN A 3 9.31 49.56 -2.00
CA ASN A 3 10.75 49.31 -2.18
C ASN A 3 11.46 48.80 -0.91
N VAL A 4 10.75 48.26 0.08
CA VAL A 4 11.35 47.78 1.34
C VAL A 4 11.04 46.28 1.63
N VAL A 5 10.33 45.58 0.75
CA VAL A 5 9.96 44.15 0.97
C VAL A 5 10.80 43.18 0.11
N GLN A 6 11.66 43.67 -0.79
CA GLN A 6 12.53 42.81 -1.60
C GLN A 6 13.86 42.40 -0.93
N SER A 7 14.19 42.92 0.26
CA SER A 7 15.47 42.66 0.92
C SER A 7 15.44 41.61 2.05
N GLN A 8 14.35 40.83 2.19
CA GLN A 8 14.24 39.78 3.21
C GLN A 8 13.90 38.37 2.68
N LEU A 9 14.17 38.10 1.39
CA LEU A 9 14.30 36.72 0.91
C LEU A 9 15.77 36.31 1.02
N GLY A 10 16.17 36.00 2.26
CA GLY A 10 17.46 35.39 2.55
C GLY A 10 17.58 34.05 1.83
N ASN A 11 18.54 33.99 0.91
CA ASN A 11 19.19 32.75 0.49
C ASN A 11 19.71 32.01 1.74
N ALA A 12 18.98 30.99 2.21
CA ALA A 12 19.49 30.09 3.24
C ALA A 12 18.82 28.72 3.18
N SER A 13 19.02 27.99 2.06
CA SER A 13 19.11 26.53 2.12
C SER A 13 20.60 26.17 2.10
N TYR A 14 21.28 26.34 3.24
CA TYR A 14 22.69 25.96 3.36
C TYR A 14 22.80 24.44 3.43
N LEU A 15 22.81 23.79 2.27
CA LEU A 15 23.61 22.58 2.11
C LEU A 15 25.09 23.01 2.03
N PRO A 16 26.02 22.25 2.63
CA PRO A 16 27.43 22.64 2.66
C PRO A 16 27.97 22.83 1.23
N PRO A 17 28.88 23.79 0.99
CA PRO A 17 29.48 24.03 -0.33
C PRO A 17 30.08 22.77 -0.97
N SER A 18 30.54 21.81 -0.16
CA SER A 18 31.05 20.50 -0.59
C SER A 18 30.04 19.65 -1.34
N PHE A 19 28.73 19.87 -1.15
CA PHE A 19 27.67 19.12 -1.83
C PHE A 19 27.53 19.51 -3.32
N PHE A 20 27.88 20.76 -3.68
CA PHE A 20 27.80 21.28 -5.05
C PHE A 20 29.12 21.18 -5.83
N GLN A 21 30.25 20.91 -5.16
CA GLN A 21 31.58 20.81 -5.77
C GLN A 21 31.70 19.70 -6.82
N THR A 22 30.86 18.66 -6.78
CA THR A 22 30.96 17.50 -7.68
C THR A 22 30.38 17.73 -9.09
N ASN A 23 29.35 18.58 -9.21
CA ASN A 23 28.81 18.97 -10.53
C ASN A 23 29.68 20.05 -11.18
N ASP A 24 30.11 21.00 -10.37
CA ASP A 24 30.96 22.11 -10.80
C ASP A 24 32.29 21.56 -11.34
N SER A 25 32.92 20.60 -10.66
CA SER A 25 34.18 20.00 -11.14
C SER A 25 34.05 19.22 -12.46
N LYS A 26 32.99 18.44 -12.67
CA LYS A 26 32.80 17.66 -13.91
C LYS A 26 32.61 18.54 -15.15
N LEU A 27 31.78 19.58 -15.04
CA LEU A 27 31.53 20.52 -16.14
C LEU A 27 32.67 21.54 -16.32
N GLN A 28 33.39 21.89 -15.25
CA GLN A 28 34.62 22.68 -15.34
C GLN A 28 35.74 21.89 -16.05
N ALA A 29 35.84 20.58 -15.78
CA ALA A 29 36.79 19.69 -16.43
C ALA A 29 36.38 19.30 -17.86
N PHE A 30 35.12 19.50 -18.25
CA PHE A 30 34.66 19.23 -19.61
C PHE A 30 35.00 20.39 -20.55
N GLU A 31 35.83 20.08 -21.55
CA GLU A 31 36.08 20.95 -22.69
C GLU A 31 35.21 20.51 -23.87
N LEU A 32 34.59 21.47 -24.56
CA LEU A 32 33.82 21.16 -25.75
C LEU A 32 34.75 20.48 -26.77
N PRO A 33 34.32 19.37 -27.41
CA PRO A 33 35.09 18.71 -28.45
C PRO A 33 35.55 19.77 -29.48
N HIS A 34 36.86 19.89 -29.68
CA HIS A 34 37.42 20.82 -30.65
C HIS A 34 36.92 20.43 -32.05
N GLY A 35 36.10 21.28 -32.67
CA GLY A 35 35.64 21.09 -34.05
C GLY A 35 34.14 20.86 -34.27
N GLY A 36 33.27 21.44 -33.44
CA GLY A 36 31.81 21.29 -33.58
C GLY A 36 30.99 22.57 -33.34
N VAL A 37 31.55 23.76 -33.55
CA VAL A 37 30.72 24.94 -33.86
C VAL A 37 30.70 25.04 -35.37
N GLY A 38 29.83 24.24 -35.99
CA GLY A 38 29.51 24.40 -37.39
C GLY A 38 29.07 25.85 -37.61
N ASN A 39 29.75 26.50 -38.54
CA ASN A 39 29.55 27.87 -38.97
C ASN A 39 28.06 28.13 -39.28
N VAL A 40 27.32 28.70 -38.32
CA VAL A 40 25.97 29.22 -38.53
C VAL A 40 25.89 30.53 -37.74
N ASP A 41 25.49 31.61 -38.41
CA ASP A 41 25.45 33.01 -37.97
C ASP A 41 24.61 33.33 -36.71
N TYR A 42 24.28 32.33 -35.89
CA TYR A 42 23.52 32.48 -34.67
C TYR A 42 24.40 32.13 -33.45
N PHE A 43 24.99 33.19 -32.88
CA PHE A 43 25.72 33.28 -31.62
C PHE A 43 27.20 32.86 -31.62
N ASN A 44 28.07 33.87 -31.60
CA ASN A 44 29.43 33.81 -31.03
C ASN A 44 29.36 33.57 -29.51
N LEU A 45 29.00 32.36 -29.08
CA LEU A 45 29.22 31.93 -27.70
C LEU A 45 30.72 31.72 -27.52
N ARG A 46 31.42 32.71 -26.93
CA ARG A 46 32.81 32.52 -26.48
C ARG A 46 32.86 31.25 -25.61
N GLN A 47 33.87 30.41 -25.81
CA GLN A 47 34.12 29.19 -25.02
C GLN A 47 34.12 29.40 -23.48
N SER A 48 34.20 30.65 -23.02
CA SER A 48 34.16 31.04 -21.61
C SER A 48 32.74 31.18 -21.01
N ASP A 49 31.68 31.44 -21.78
CA ASP A 49 30.38 31.88 -21.23
C ASP A 49 29.23 30.85 -21.36
N TRP A 50 29.41 29.80 -22.18
CA TRP A 50 28.38 28.77 -22.39
C TRP A 50 28.05 27.95 -21.13
N ARG A 51 28.96 27.93 -20.15
CA ARG A 51 28.85 27.12 -18.93
C ARG A 51 27.80 27.69 -17.96
N GLN A 52 27.75 29.00 -17.76
CA GLN A 52 26.91 29.63 -16.74
C GLN A 52 25.40 29.36 -16.93
N PRO A 53 24.81 29.54 -18.13
CA PRO A 53 23.39 29.24 -18.35
C PRO A 53 23.05 27.76 -18.11
N VAL A 54 23.95 26.86 -18.54
CA VAL A 54 23.81 25.42 -18.41
C VAL A 54 23.91 24.99 -16.93
N PHE A 55 24.87 25.53 -16.18
CA PHE A 55 25.01 25.31 -14.74
C PHE A 55 23.79 25.77 -13.95
N SER A 56 23.27 26.96 -14.29
CA SER A 56 22.10 27.53 -13.62
C SER A 56 20.86 26.64 -13.78
N THR A 57 20.76 25.93 -14.90
CA THR A 57 19.68 24.99 -15.21
C THR A 57 19.78 23.75 -14.33
N PHE A 58 20.96 23.12 -14.24
CA PHE A 58 21.13 21.90 -13.45
C PHE A 58 20.98 22.10 -11.94
N ARG A 59 21.47 23.22 -11.40
CA ARG A 59 21.42 23.50 -9.95
C ARG A 59 20.00 23.54 -9.38
N LYS A 60 18.99 23.86 -10.20
CA LYS A 60 17.57 23.86 -9.82
C LYS A 60 17.03 22.46 -9.49
N HIS A 61 17.72 21.41 -9.94
CA HIS A 61 17.25 20.02 -9.84
C HIS A 61 18.03 19.17 -8.84
N ARG A 62 18.89 19.77 -8.01
CA ARG A 62 19.63 19.11 -6.92
C ARG A 62 20.34 17.84 -7.42
N ASP A 63 20.16 16.72 -6.72
CA ASP A 63 20.76 15.42 -7.06
C ASP A 63 20.38 14.92 -8.46
N PHE A 64 19.19 15.28 -8.97
CA PHE A 64 18.80 14.95 -10.34
C PHE A 64 19.61 15.74 -11.38
N GLY A 65 20.11 16.92 -11.00
CA GLY A 65 21.01 17.72 -11.82
C GLY A 65 22.23 16.93 -12.29
N ASN A 66 22.79 16.05 -11.45
CA ASN A 66 23.95 15.20 -11.79
C ASN A 66 23.64 14.29 -12.98
N HIS A 67 22.42 13.74 -13.02
CA HIS A 67 21.98 12.89 -14.14
C HIS A 67 21.78 13.69 -15.41
N MET A 68 21.29 14.93 -15.30
CA MET A 68 21.17 15.85 -16.43
C MET A 68 22.54 16.27 -16.97
N VAL A 69 23.52 16.55 -16.10
CA VAL A 69 24.92 16.86 -16.47
C VAL A 69 25.55 15.69 -17.23
N ASN A 70 25.44 14.47 -16.70
CA ASN A 70 26.01 13.30 -17.37
C ASN A 70 25.34 13.05 -18.74
N THR A 71 24.03 13.32 -18.85
CA THR A 71 23.32 13.23 -20.12
C THR A 71 23.81 14.29 -21.09
N PHE A 72 23.98 15.52 -20.61
CA PHE A 72 24.48 16.63 -21.41
C PHE A 72 25.85 16.31 -22.01
N ILE A 73 26.80 15.88 -21.18
CA ILE A 73 28.15 15.50 -21.62
C ILE A 73 28.07 14.37 -22.65
N SER A 74 27.32 13.30 -22.35
CA SER A 74 27.22 12.14 -23.25
C SER A 74 26.58 12.46 -24.60
N VAL A 75 25.61 13.39 -24.64
CA VAL A 75 24.95 13.80 -25.90
C VAL A 75 25.86 14.75 -26.67
N CYS A 76 26.54 15.67 -26.00
CA CYS A 76 27.55 16.55 -26.61
C CYS A 76 28.66 15.76 -27.31
N GLU A 77 29.16 14.69 -26.68
CA GLU A 77 30.20 13.82 -27.25
C GLU A 77 29.72 13.01 -28.47
N LYS A 78 28.43 12.61 -28.50
CA LYS A 78 27.88 11.73 -29.54
C LYS A 78 27.24 12.46 -30.70
N LYS A 79 26.74 13.68 -30.45
CA LYS A 79 26.03 14.51 -31.42
C LYS A 79 26.70 15.88 -31.45
N ASP A 80 26.08 16.88 -30.84
CA ASP A 80 26.57 18.24 -30.77
C ASP A 80 26.04 18.96 -29.52
N TYR A 81 26.57 20.16 -29.28
CA TYR A 81 26.20 21.01 -28.16
C TYR A 81 24.73 21.46 -28.19
N PHE A 82 24.20 21.82 -29.34
CA PHE A 82 22.86 22.42 -29.48
C PHE A 82 21.76 21.40 -29.20
N GLU A 83 21.92 20.18 -29.71
CA GLU A 83 21.00 19.07 -29.45
C GLU A 83 21.01 18.68 -27.97
N SER A 84 22.20 18.67 -27.35
CA SER A 84 22.34 18.43 -25.92
C SER A 84 21.67 19.51 -25.07
N LEU A 85 21.89 20.77 -25.42
CA LEU A 85 21.27 21.92 -24.76
C LEU A 85 19.75 21.88 -24.90
N ARG A 86 19.22 21.60 -26.11
CA ARG A 86 17.79 21.48 -26.37
C ARG A 86 17.14 20.39 -25.52
N LEU A 87 17.78 19.23 -25.42
CA LEU A 87 17.31 18.10 -24.63
C LEU A 87 17.25 18.44 -23.14
N VAL A 88 18.31 19.04 -22.60
CA VAL A 88 18.38 19.47 -21.20
C VAL A 88 17.37 20.58 -20.89
N GLN A 89 17.20 21.54 -21.80
CA GLN A 89 16.26 22.63 -21.61
C GLN A 89 14.82 22.11 -21.59
N ALA A 90 14.47 21.22 -22.52
CA ALA A 90 13.17 20.56 -22.52
C ALA A 90 12.92 19.77 -21.22
N ALA A 91 13.94 19.09 -20.69
CA ALA A 91 13.86 18.40 -19.40
C ALA A 91 13.65 19.38 -18.23
N ASN A 92 14.38 20.51 -18.20
CA ASN A 92 14.18 21.56 -17.21
C ASN A 92 12.76 22.13 -17.26
N ASP A 93 12.27 22.43 -18.47
CA ASP A 93 10.95 23.04 -18.66
C ASP A 93 9.84 22.09 -18.19
N ARG A 94 9.98 20.79 -18.48
CA ARG A 94 9.07 19.75 -17.98
C ARG A 94 9.14 19.63 -16.46
N LEU A 95 10.34 19.62 -15.87
CA LEU A 95 10.50 19.55 -14.41
C LEU A 95 9.92 20.78 -13.70
N CYS A 96 9.98 21.97 -14.33
CA CYS A 96 9.57 23.25 -13.78
C CYS A 96 8.17 23.72 -14.22
N GLN A 97 7.39 22.87 -14.91
CA GLN A 97 6.11 23.24 -15.53
C GLN A 97 5.13 23.95 -14.59
N ASN A 98 5.13 23.61 -13.30
CA ASN A 98 4.21 24.15 -12.29
C ASN A 98 4.84 25.27 -11.44
N GLY A 99 5.90 25.93 -11.92
CA GLY A 99 6.59 27.01 -11.22
C GLY A 99 7.53 26.55 -10.10
N TYR A 100 7.76 25.25 -9.97
CA TYR A 100 8.74 24.64 -9.06
C TYR A 100 9.33 23.38 -9.71
N SER A 101 10.54 23.01 -9.29
CA SER A 101 11.23 21.80 -9.77
C SER A 101 10.54 20.54 -9.24
N SER A 102 10.26 19.56 -10.09
CA SER A 102 9.76 18.25 -9.64
C SER A 102 10.82 17.40 -8.94
N ALA A 103 12.09 17.80 -9.01
CA ALA A 103 13.23 17.12 -8.39
C ALA A 103 13.54 17.62 -6.96
N LEU A 104 12.58 18.26 -6.28
CA LEU A 104 12.73 18.69 -4.88
C LEU A 104 13.03 17.51 -3.95
N SER A 105 13.84 17.80 -2.93
CA SER A 105 14.09 16.92 -1.80
C SER A 105 12.82 16.66 -0.98
N ASP A 106 12.84 15.65 -0.10
CA ASP A 106 11.66 15.35 0.71
C ASP A 106 11.31 16.47 1.70
N ASP A 107 12.32 17.20 2.20
CA ASP A 107 12.12 18.30 3.15
C ASP A 107 11.57 19.55 2.46
N GLU A 108 12.07 19.89 1.27
CA GLU A 108 11.49 20.96 0.46
C GLU A 108 10.02 20.66 0.09
N ILE A 109 9.67 19.39 -0.17
CA ILE A 109 8.27 19.01 -0.41
C ILE A 109 7.42 19.16 0.87
N LYS A 110 7.95 18.82 2.05
CA LYS A 110 7.23 19.02 3.33
C LYS A 110 6.96 20.50 3.57
N GLU A 111 7.98 21.34 3.40
CA GLU A 111 7.87 22.79 3.58
C GLU A 111 6.89 23.41 2.57
N MET A 112 6.98 23.02 1.30
CA MET A 112 6.05 23.48 0.27
C MET A 112 4.61 23.07 0.57
N ALA A 113 4.38 21.83 1.03
CA ALA A 113 3.05 21.36 1.39
C ALA A 113 2.46 22.14 2.58
N LEU A 114 3.26 22.43 3.61
CA LEU A 114 2.87 23.23 4.77
C LEU A 114 2.55 24.69 4.38
N ARG A 115 3.37 25.30 3.54
CA ARG A 115 3.13 26.67 3.07
C ARG A 115 1.87 26.75 2.22
N LYS A 116 1.69 25.81 1.28
CA LYS A 116 0.54 25.78 0.38
C LYS A 116 -0.76 25.42 1.09
N SER A 117 -0.74 24.54 2.09
CA SER A 117 -1.93 24.25 2.91
C SER A 117 -2.44 25.50 3.62
N ARG A 118 -1.54 26.28 4.24
CA ARG A 118 -1.87 27.55 4.90
C ARG A 118 -2.38 28.60 3.91
N GLU A 119 -1.72 28.74 2.76
CA GLU A 119 -2.13 29.64 1.68
C GLU A 119 -3.54 29.30 1.18
N PHE A 120 -3.80 28.02 0.89
CA PHE A 120 -5.11 27.56 0.41
C PHE A 120 -6.18 27.78 1.47
N THR A 121 -5.89 27.45 2.73
CA THR A 121 -6.82 27.67 3.85
C THR A 121 -7.23 29.13 3.93
N LYS A 122 -6.26 30.06 3.88
CA LYS A 122 -6.53 31.50 3.91
C LYS A 122 -7.46 31.95 2.77
N ILE A 123 -7.18 31.52 1.54
CA ILE A 123 -7.99 31.88 0.36
C ILE A 123 -9.41 31.31 0.42
N ILE A 124 -9.58 30.14 1.02
CA ILE A 124 -10.86 29.44 1.07
C ILE A 124 -11.77 29.97 2.19
N LEU A 125 -11.21 30.54 3.26
CA LEU A 125 -11.98 31.17 4.35
C LEU A 125 -12.85 32.32 3.86
N ASP A 126 -12.41 33.07 2.86
CA ASP A 126 -13.13 34.23 2.29
C ASP A 126 -14.36 33.83 1.44
N ILE A 127 -14.59 32.53 1.23
CA ILE A 127 -15.70 32.02 0.41
C ILE A 127 -16.70 31.34 1.34
N GLU A 128 -17.98 31.70 1.26
CA GLU A 128 -19.01 31.16 2.16
C GLU A 128 -19.49 29.76 1.73
N PHE A 129 -19.85 29.59 0.45
CA PHE A 129 -20.53 28.39 -0.04
C PHE A 129 -19.59 27.24 -0.46
N THR A 130 -19.98 26.00 -0.17
CA THR A 130 -19.18 24.77 -0.41
C THR A 130 -18.82 24.54 -1.88
N VAL A 131 -19.74 24.72 -2.81
CA VAL A 131 -19.48 24.47 -4.25
C VAL A 131 -18.44 25.48 -4.80
N PRO A 132 -18.59 26.80 -4.57
CA PRO A 132 -17.55 27.77 -4.88
C PRO A 132 -16.19 27.47 -4.21
N ARG A 133 -16.17 27.06 -2.94
CA ARG A 133 -14.93 26.62 -2.25
C ARG A 133 -14.26 25.48 -3.00
N PHE A 134 -15.03 24.45 -3.37
CA PHE A 134 -14.52 23.30 -4.11
C PHE A 134 -13.94 23.71 -5.46
N MET A 135 -14.65 24.53 -6.24
CA MET A 135 -14.16 25.02 -7.53
C MET A 135 -12.89 25.86 -7.38
N ARG A 136 -12.79 26.69 -6.33
CA ARG A 136 -11.58 27.47 -6.04
C ARG A 136 -10.41 26.57 -5.67
N VAL A 137 -10.63 25.57 -4.82
CA VAL A 137 -9.63 24.57 -4.45
C VAL A 137 -9.11 23.81 -5.67
N CYS A 138 -9.98 23.41 -6.61
CA CYS A 138 -9.55 22.74 -7.83
C CYS A 138 -8.56 23.61 -8.62
N ARG A 139 -8.86 24.90 -8.80
CA ARG A 139 -7.94 25.84 -9.46
C ARG A 139 -6.62 26.01 -8.70
N LEU A 140 -6.66 26.02 -7.36
CA LEU A 140 -5.45 26.10 -6.54
C LEU A 140 -4.59 24.84 -6.68
N LEU A 141 -5.20 23.65 -6.68
CA LEU A 141 -4.49 22.38 -6.90
C LEU A 141 -3.88 22.29 -8.30
N GLU A 142 -4.55 22.83 -9.32
CA GLU A 142 -4.03 22.90 -10.69
C GLU A 142 -2.70 23.68 -10.76
N THR A 143 -2.52 24.73 -9.94
CA THR A 143 -1.22 25.44 -9.86
C THR A 143 -0.07 24.56 -9.37
N LEU A 144 -0.38 23.46 -8.69
CA LEU A 144 0.58 22.45 -8.23
C LEU A 144 0.64 21.23 -9.17
N GLY A 145 -0.06 21.27 -10.31
CA GLY A 145 -0.21 20.12 -11.20
C GLY A 145 -0.95 18.95 -10.55
N LEU A 146 -1.81 19.22 -9.57
CA LEU A 146 -2.61 18.22 -8.84
C LEU A 146 -4.10 18.34 -9.20
N SER A 147 -4.82 17.22 -9.09
CA SER A 147 -6.26 17.20 -9.31
C SER A 147 -6.92 16.03 -8.58
N PHE A 148 -8.22 16.16 -8.33
CA PHE A 148 -9.04 15.03 -7.87
C PHE A 148 -9.48 14.18 -9.06
N SER A 149 -9.54 12.87 -8.88
CA SER A 149 -10.11 11.98 -9.89
C SER A 149 -11.61 12.24 -10.06
N TYR A 150 -12.10 12.18 -11.31
CA TYR A 150 -13.52 12.28 -11.64
C TYR A 150 -14.42 11.40 -10.74
N TYR A 151 -14.03 10.15 -10.49
CA TYR A 151 -14.82 9.24 -9.65
C TYR A 151 -14.88 9.70 -8.18
N THR A 152 -13.80 10.29 -7.68
CA THR A 152 -13.75 10.85 -6.32
C THR A 152 -14.66 12.07 -6.22
N ILE A 153 -14.62 12.96 -7.21
CA ILE A 153 -15.49 14.14 -7.27
C ILE A 153 -16.96 13.71 -7.36
N LYS A 154 -17.28 12.79 -8.28
CA LYS A 154 -18.64 12.28 -8.47
C LYS A 154 -19.20 11.64 -7.20
N ARG A 155 -18.38 10.85 -6.48
CA ARG A 155 -18.80 10.24 -5.21
C ARG A 155 -19.06 11.29 -4.14
N ALA A 156 -18.12 12.23 -3.95
CA ALA A 156 -18.27 13.29 -2.96
C ALA A 156 -19.47 14.19 -3.28
N PHE A 157 -19.71 14.49 -4.55
CA PHE A 157 -20.87 15.25 -4.99
C PHE A 157 -22.17 14.53 -4.64
N ASN A 158 -22.30 13.25 -5.02
CA ASN A 158 -23.51 12.46 -4.75
C ASN A 158 -23.80 12.29 -3.26
N ASN A 159 -22.75 12.24 -2.43
CA ASN A 159 -22.87 12.09 -0.99
C ASN A 159 -23.01 13.44 -0.23
N HIS A 160 -22.99 14.58 -0.93
CA HIS A 160 -22.93 15.91 -0.30
C HIS A 160 -21.68 16.14 0.57
N GLU A 161 -20.55 15.53 0.19
CA GLU A 161 -19.25 15.51 0.90
C GLU A 161 -18.16 16.36 0.21
N LEU A 162 -18.54 17.36 -0.61
CA LEU A 162 -17.55 18.20 -1.31
C LEU A 162 -16.64 18.99 -0.35
N HIS A 163 -17.15 19.36 0.82
CA HIS A 163 -16.37 20.01 1.87
C HIS A 163 -15.18 19.15 2.31
N ALA A 164 -15.31 17.82 2.29
CA ALA A 164 -14.21 16.93 2.64
C ALA A 164 -13.08 16.94 1.60
N LEU A 165 -13.38 17.19 0.32
CA LEU A 165 -12.36 17.39 -0.69
C LEU A 165 -11.66 18.74 -0.52
N VAL A 166 -12.39 19.78 -0.15
CA VAL A 166 -11.83 21.09 0.21
C VAL A 166 -10.86 20.94 1.38
N ASN A 167 -11.29 20.29 2.47
CA ASN A 167 -10.47 20.05 3.66
C ASN A 167 -9.21 19.24 3.35
N ARG A 168 -9.28 18.24 2.47
CA ARG A 168 -8.11 17.48 2.01
C ARG A 168 -7.11 18.34 1.26
N ALA A 169 -7.58 19.22 0.38
CA ALA A 169 -6.68 20.09 -0.37
C ALA A 169 -6.00 21.13 0.52
N CYS A 170 -6.65 21.53 1.62
CA CYS A 170 -6.10 22.41 2.63
C CYS A 170 -5.27 21.69 3.70
N ASP A 171 -5.16 20.36 3.66
CA ASP A 171 -4.39 19.57 4.63
C ASP A 171 -2.95 19.34 4.16
N GLU A 172 -1.99 19.66 5.03
CA GLU A 172 -0.57 19.53 4.72
C GLU A 172 -0.12 18.08 4.51
N ILE A 173 -0.70 17.11 5.24
CA ILE A 173 -0.31 15.70 5.15
C ILE A 173 -0.79 15.12 3.81
N TRP A 174 -2.02 15.45 3.41
CA TRP A 174 -2.58 15.07 2.13
C TRP A 174 -1.81 15.69 0.96
N LEU A 175 -1.57 17.01 0.98
CA LEU A 175 -0.80 17.71 -0.06
C LEU A 175 0.61 17.13 -0.20
N ARG A 176 1.30 16.92 0.93
CA ARG A 176 2.62 16.28 0.97
C ARG A 176 2.60 14.92 0.28
N GLY A 177 1.57 14.11 0.56
CA GLY A 177 1.38 12.79 -0.05
C GLY A 177 1.18 12.86 -1.58
N GLN A 178 0.40 13.82 -2.07
CA GLN A 178 0.17 14.00 -3.50
C GLN A 178 1.41 14.56 -4.22
N LEU A 179 2.04 15.58 -3.66
CA LEU A 179 3.25 16.19 -4.21
C LEU A 179 4.39 15.16 -4.31
N ARG A 180 4.61 14.34 -3.28
CA ARG A 180 5.60 13.25 -3.33
C ARG A 180 5.36 12.31 -4.52
N LYS A 181 4.10 11.93 -4.78
CA LYS A 181 3.75 11.04 -5.90
C LYS A 181 3.96 11.73 -7.24
N LYS A 182 3.48 12.97 -7.39
CA LYS A 182 3.60 13.77 -8.61
C LYS A 182 5.05 14.05 -8.96
N CYS A 183 5.84 14.57 -8.00
CA CYS A 183 7.25 14.86 -8.17
C CYS A 183 8.06 13.61 -8.57
N ALA A 184 7.86 12.48 -7.88
CA ALA A 184 8.53 11.24 -8.23
C ALA A 184 8.17 10.76 -9.65
N TYR A 185 6.89 10.87 -10.01
CA TYR A 185 6.41 10.49 -11.34
C TYR A 185 7.03 11.34 -12.46
N GLU A 186 7.02 12.67 -12.31
CA GLU A 186 7.56 13.58 -13.34
C GLU A 186 9.07 13.40 -13.53
N VAL A 187 9.83 13.26 -12.45
CA VAL A 187 11.28 13.01 -12.54
C VAL A 187 11.57 11.73 -13.30
N GLU A 188 10.79 10.66 -13.07
CA GLU A 188 10.98 9.41 -13.80
C GLU A 188 10.61 9.52 -15.28
N GLN A 189 9.58 10.29 -15.64
CA GLN A 189 9.28 10.51 -17.06
C GLN A 189 10.39 11.32 -17.73
N VAL A 190 10.92 12.35 -17.07
CA VAL A 190 12.06 13.12 -17.57
C VAL A 190 13.30 12.23 -17.71
N ALA A 191 13.52 11.30 -16.78
CA ALA A 191 14.61 10.34 -16.90
C ALA A 191 14.46 9.41 -18.13
N ARG A 192 13.23 9.05 -18.50
CA ARG A 192 12.94 8.32 -19.75
C ARG A 192 13.19 9.21 -20.98
N ASP A 193 12.78 10.47 -20.96
CA ASP A 193 13.04 11.43 -22.05
C ASP A 193 14.54 11.62 -22.29
N LEU A 194 15.32 11.71 -21.22
CA LEU A 194 16.79 11.79 -21.24
C LEU A 194 17.47 10.47 -21.63
N SER A 195 16.71 9.42 -21.95
CA SER A 195 17.22 8.08 -22.27
C SER A 195 18.19 7.53 -21.21
N LEU A 196 17.92 7.83 -19.93
CA LEU A 196 18.61 7.24 -18.79
C LEU A 196 18.13 5.81 -18.56
N VAL A 197 16.82 5.60 -18.70
CA VAL A 197 16.17 4.29 -18.49
C VAL A 197 16.29 3.44 -19.76
N GLN A 198 17.27 2.53 -19.77
CA GLN A 198 17.51 1.62 -20.89
C GLN A 198 18.45 0.47 -20.50
N ARG A 199 18.53 -0.55 -21.38
CA ARG A 199 19.32 -1.78 -21.17
C ARG A 199 20.77 -1.55 -20.75
N HIS A 200 21.45 -0.63 -21.43
CA HIS A 200 22.89 -0.39 -21.27
C HIS A 200 23.22 0.77 -20.31
N LYS A 201 22.20 1.33 -19.65
CA LYS A 201 22.34 2.37 -18.62
C LYS A 201 21.58 1.93 -17.36
N GLN A 202 20.44 2.55 -17.08
CA GLN A 202 19.66 2.31 -15.87
C GLN A 202 18.45 1.43 -16.22
N LEU A 203 18.52 0.15 -15.88
CA LEU A 203 17.49 -0.81 -16.28
C LEU A 203 16.17 -0.57 -15.53
N TYR A 204 15.04 -0.64 -16.23
CA TYR A 204 13.66 -0.57 -15.71
C TYR A 204 13.22 0.75 -15.05
N CYS A 205 14.08 1.38 -14.25
CA CYS A 205 13.84 2.60 -13.51
C CYS A 205 15.14 3.38 -13.33
N SER A 206 15.05 4.70 -13.25
CA SER A 206 16.22 5.55 -13.04
C SER A 206 16.89 5.33 -11.68
N ASP A 207 18.21 5.50 -11.61
CA ASP A 207 18.96 5.34 -10.35
C ASP A 207 18.51 6.34 -9.30
N PHE A 208 18.12 7.54 -9.72
CA PHE A 208 17.55 8.57 -8.85
C PHE A 208 16.28 8.08 -8.15
N SER A 209 15.33 7.51 -8.90
CA SER A 209 14.07 6.98 -8.36
C SER A 209 14.31 5.81 -7.41
N VAL A 210 15.26 4.93 -7.74
CA VAL A 210 15.66 3.79 -6.90
C VAL A 210 16.27 4.27 -5.58
N ALA A 211 17.23 5.20 -5.64
CA ALA A 211 17.86 5.77 -4.45
C ALA A 211 16.83 6.46 -3.53
N ARG A 212 15.91 7.23 -4.12
CA ARG A 212 14.80 7.86 -3.38
C ARG A 212 13.90 6.83 -2.71
N GLN A 213 13.63 5.71 -3.37
CA GLN A 213 12.84 4.64 -2.77
C GLN A 213 13.58 3.95 -1.61
N ARG A 214 14.88 3.68 -1.75
CA ARG A 214 15.73 3.14 -0.67
C ARG A 214 15.68 4.03 0.58
N ALA A 215 15.91 5.34 0.40
CA ALA A 215 15.82 6.31 1.49
C ALA A 215 14.43 6.32 2.15
N ARG A 216 13.35 6.27 1.35
CA ARG A 216 11.98 6.18 1.90
C ARG A 216 11.73 4.87 2.64
N LYS A 217 12.19 3.73 2.14
CA LYS A 217 12.05 2.44 2.83
C LYS A 217 12.75 2.48 4.18
N SER A 218 13.98 3.00 4.23
CA SER A 218 14.73 3.18 5.48
C SER A 218 13.99 4.08 6.47
N SER A 219 13.56 5.27 6.04
CA SER A 219 12.83 6.21 6.89
C SER A 219 11.49 5.63 7.39
N ASN A 220 10.76 4.92 6.54
CA ASN A 220 9.52 4.24 6.93
C ASN A 220 9.79 3.12 7.95
N ARG A 221 10.87 2.35 7.76
CA ARG A 221 11.26 1.28 8.69
C ARG A 221 11.55 1.86 10.07
N THR A 222 12.34 2.92 10.16
CA THR A 222 12.61 3.62 11.41
C THR A 222 11.31 4.13 12.06
N ALA A 223 10.39 4.71 11.29
CA ALA A 223 9.10 5.16 11.85
C ALA A 223 8.27 4.01 12.42
N LEU A 224 8.27 2.84 11.77
CA LEU A 224 7.57 1.65 12.26
C LEU A 224 8.23 1.05 13.51
N GLU A 225 9.55 1.11 13.62
CA GLU A 225 10.32 0.65 14.80
C GLU A 225 10.11 1.57 16.01
N GLN A 226 9.91 2.86 15.76
CA GLN A 226 9.68 3.89 16.78
C GLN A 226 8.19 4.07 17.15
N THR A 227 7.29 3.26 16.60
CA THR A 227 5.86 3.29 16.91
C THR A 227 5.43 1.94 17.47
N VAL A 228 4.81 1.96 18.63
CA VAL A 228 4.28 0.78 19.33
C VAL A 228 2.77 0.74 19.14
N ALA A 229 2.23 -0.44 18.90
CA ALA A 229 0.81 -0.74 19.05
C ALA A 229 0.63 -1.57 20.33
N TYR A 230 -0.21 -1.09 21.23
CA TYR A 230 -0.53 -1.77 22.49
C TYR A 230 -2.04 -2.01 22.59
N ASP A 231 -2.39 -3.07 23.29
CA ASP A 231 -3.77 -3.44 23.57
C ASP A 231 -4.28 -2.63 24.77
N VAL A 232 -5.40 -1.93 24.60
CA VAL A 232 -5.96 -1.08 25.67
C VAL A 232 -6.41 -1.91 26.88
N ASP A 233 -6.87 -3.13 26.62
CA ASP A 233 -7.37 -4.02 27.66
C ASP A 233 -6.23 -4.79 28.36
N ASN A 234 -5.01 -4.78 27.79
CA ASN A 234 -3.81 -5.38 28.37
C ASN A 234 -2.54 -4.68 27.84
N GLU A 235 -2.06 -3.68 28.57
CA GLU A 235 -0.91 -2.87 28.13
C GLU A 235 0.43 -3.63 28.06
N GLU A 236 0.54 -4.81 28.70
CA GLU A 236 1.73 -5.68 28.55
C GLU A 236 1.79 -6.33 27.17
N ASN A 237 0.64 -6.48 26.51
CA ASN A 237 0.54 -7.00 25.15
C ASN A 237 0.75 -5.88 24.13
N TYR A 238 2.02 -5.55 23.87
CA TYR A 238 2.41 -4.55 22.88
C TYR A 238 3.43 -5.10 21.86
N PHE A 239 3.40 -4.52 20.65
CA PHE A 239 4.34 -4.82 19.58
C PHE A 239 4.73 -3.55 18.85
N THR A 240 5.94 -3.49 18.31
CA THR A 240 6.28 -2.44 17.35
C THR A 240 5.48 -2.63 16.06
N LEU A 241 5.16 -1.53 15.36
CA LEU A 241 4.54 -1.63 14.04
C LEU A 241 5.45 -2.33 13.03
N ALA A 242 6.77 -2.32 13.24
CA ALA A 242 7.73 -3.06 12.42
C ALA A 242 7.53 -4.58 12.53
N GLU A 243 7.41 -5.11 13.75
CA GLU A 243 7.15 -6.54 13.98
C GLU A 243 5.81 -6.98 13.38
N LEU A 244 4.77 -6.17 13.57
CA LEU A 244 3.45 -6.45 12.98
C LEU A 244 3.50 -6.40 11.45
N SER A 245 4.25 -5.46 10.89
CA SER A 245 4.47 -5.36 9.44
C SER A 245 5.16 -6.61 8.90
N ASP A 246 6.20 -7.10 9.59
CA ASP A 246 6.99 -8.28 9.18
C ASP A 246 6.18 -9.58 9.24
N LYS A 247 5.14 -9.64 10.07
CA LYS A 247 4.16 -10.75 10.17
C LYS A 247 2.99 -10.64 9.18
N SER A 248 2.94 -9.59 8.36
CA SER A 248 1.83 -9.31 7.44
C SER A 248 2.22 -9.47 5.97
N VAL A 249 1.26 -9.28 5.05
CA VAL A 249 1.51 -9.24 3.59
C VAL A 249 2.33 -8.03 3.13
N SER A 250 2.71 -7.13 4.04
CA SER A 250 3.75 -6.12 3.81
C SER A 250 5.13 -6.77 3.65
N ASN A 251 5.35 -7.92 4.29
CA ASN A 251 6.53 -8.73 4.08
C ASN A 251 6.50 -9.38 2.67
N PRO A 252 7.50 -9.11 1.81
CA PRO A 252 7.57 -9.66 0.46
C PRO A 252 7.46 -11.19 0.41
N LYS A 253 8.10 -11.91 1.35
CA LYS A 253 8.08 -13.38 1.44
C LYS A 253 6.68 -13.91 1.71
N ILE A 254 5.98 -13.36 2.70
CA ILE A 254 4.59 -13.74 3.03
C ILE A 254 3.67 -13.43 1.86
N ARG A 255 3.84 -12.26 1.25
CA ARG A 255 3.06 -11.86 0.06
C ARG A 255 3.27 -12.82 -1.10
N ARG A 256 4.52 -13.19 -1.39
CA ARG A 256 4.89 -14.16 -2.43
C ARG A 256 4.25 -15.52 -2.15
N SER A 257 4.38 -16.04 -0.93
CA SER A 257 3.76 -17.30 -0.51
C SER A 257 2.23 -17.29 -0.64
N GLU A 258 1.54 -16.24 -0.20
CA GLU A 258 0.08 -16.13 -0.36
C GLU A 258 -0.33 -16.14 -1.83
N MET A 259 0.44 -15.46 -2.69
CA MET A 259 0.16 -15.47 -4.12
C MET A 259 0.36 -16.86 -4.74
N PHE A 260 1.39 -17.59 -4.33
CA PHE A 260 1.64 -18.96 -4.77
C PHE A 260 0.54 -19.91 -4.34
N VAL A 261 0.13 -19.88 -3.06
CA VAL A 261 -0.98 -20.69 -2.52
C VAL A 261 -2.24 -20.50 -3.36
N ARG A 262 -2.56 -19.25 -3.71
CA ARG A 262 -3.75 -18.93 -4.51
C ARG A 262 -3.66 -19.41 -5.95
N LEU A 263 -2.50 -19.24 -6.58
CA LEU A 263 -2.28 -19.73 -7.95
C LEU A 263 -2.27 -21.25 -8.02
N ARG A 264 -1.69 -21.91 -7.02
CA ARG A 264 -1.67 -23.36 -6.90
C ARG A 264 -3.08 -23.91 -6.74
N GLY A 265 -3.90 -23.33 -5.85
CA GLY A 265 -5.30 -23.73 -5.76
C GLY A 265 -6.07 -23.51 -7.07
N PHE A 266 -5.81 -22.43 -7.82
CA PHE A 266 -6.43 -22.26 -9.15
C PHE A 266 -5.99 -23.30 -10.18
N GLU A 267 -4.73 -23.71 -10.14
CA GLU A 267 -4.21 -24.79 -10.98
C GLU A 267 -4.87 -26.13 -10.66
N GLU A 268 -4.98 -26.49 -9.38
CA GLU A 268 -5.61 -27.75 -8.96
C GLU A 268 -7.09 -27.78 -9.35
N ILE A 269 -7.82 -26.68 -9.13
CA ILE A 269 -9.21 -26.55 -9.62
C ILE A 269 -9.27 -26.71 -11.13
N ALA A 270 -8.30 -26.16 -11.87
CA ALA A 270 -8.27 -26.27 -13.32
C ALA A 270 -8.05 -27.72 -13.77
N GLN A 271 -7.19 -28.47 -13.09
CA GLN A 271 -6.94 -29.88 -13.38
C GLN A 271 -8.20 -30.72 -13.10
N GLU A 272 -8.80 -30.58 -11.91
CA GLU A 272 -10.02 -31.31 -11.52
C GLU A 272 -11.21 -30.97 -12.42
N SER A 273 -11.35 -29.71 -12.83
CA SER A 273 -12.45 -29.25 -13.69
C SER A 273 -12.16 -29.40 -15.20
N ASN A 274 -11.04 -30.01 -15.59
CA ASN A 274 -10.54 -30.08 -16.97
C ASN A 274 -10.53 -28.72 -17.69
N HIS A 275 -10.24 -27.64 -16.97
CA HIS A 275 -9.98 -26.34 -17.56
C HIS A 275 -8.58 -26.30 -18.18
N LYS A 276 -8.43 -25.49 -19.23
CA LYS A 276 -7.15 -25.29 -19.91
C LYS A 276 -6.48 -24.02 -19.38
N ALA A 277 -5.18 -24.11 -19.16
CA ALA A 277 -4.33 -23.00 -18.76
C ALA A 277 -3.57 -22.45 -19.98
N ILE A 278 -3.53 -21.13 -20.11
CA ILE A 278 -2.73 -20.45 -21.12
C ILE A 278 -2.00 -19.29 -20.46
N PHE A 279 -0.71 -19.19 -20.77
CA PHE A 279 0.11 -18.04 -20.43
C PHE A 279 0.18 -17.08 -21.63
N TYR A 280 -0.35 -15.87 -21.44
CA TYR A 280 -0.35 -14.83 -22.45
C TYR A 280 0.70 -13.77 -22.13
N THR A 281 1.40 -13.30 -23.15
CA THR A 281 2.24 -12.11 -23.10
C THR A 281 1.67 -11.07 -24.05
N LEU A 282 1.35 -9.90 -23.51
CA LEU A 282 0.81 -8.76 -24.23
C LEU A 282 1.78 -7.58 -24.11
N THR A 283 2.30 -7.13 -25.25
CA THR A 283 3.23 -6.00 -25.35
C THR A 283 2.58 -4.82 -26.07
N SER A 284 3.13 -3.62 -25.94
CA SER A 284 2.68 -2.41 -26.62
C SER A 284 3.37 -2.22 -27.99
N PRO A 285 2.80 -1.39 -28.90
CA PRO A 285 3.51 -0.95 -30.11
C PRO A 285 4.81 -0.21 -29.83
N SER A 286 5.70 -0.13 -30.83
CA SER A 286 6.98 0.60 -30.74
C SER A 286 6.79 2.06 -30.32
N ARG A 287 5.70 2.71 -30.71
CA ARG A 287 5.37 4.09 -30.31
C ARG A 287 5.31 4.35 -28.80
N PHE A 288 5.27 3.29 -27.98
CA PHE A 288 5.30 3.39 -26.51
C PHE A 288 6.69 3.21 -25.89
N HIS A 289 7.66 2.74 -26.67
CA HIS A 289 9.01 2.44 -26.24
C HIS A 289 9.93 3.62 -26.44
N ALA A 290 10.49 4.16 -25.36
CA ALA A 290 11.36 5.35 -25.42
C ALA A 290 12.68 5.07 -26.15
N VAL A 291 13.18 3.83 -26.04
CA VAL A 291 14.49 3.44 -26.58
C VAL A 291 14.36 2.17 -27.40
N SER A 292 15.01 2.17 -28.57
CA SER A 292 15.17 0.99 -29.43
C SER A 292 16.64 0.86 -29.81
N ASN A 293 17.22 -0.33 -29.62
CA ASN A 293 18.64 -0.62 -29.91
C ASN A 293 19.64 0.40 -29.31
N GLY A 294 19.35 0.93 -28.12
CA GLY A 294 20.21 1.89 -27.42
C GLY A 294 20.11 3.34 -27.91
N GLN A 295 19.21 3.62 -28.86
CA GLN A 295 18.92 4.97 -29.37
C GLN A 295 17.48 5.37 -29.07
N VAL A 296 17.22 6.68 -29.01
CA VAL A 296 15.86 7.20 -28.88
C VAL A 296 15.01 6.70 -30.04
N ASN A 297 13.82 6.20 -29.75
CA ASN A 297 12.92 5.66 -30.75
C ASN A 297 12.11 6.78 -31.43
N GLN A 298 12.25 6.93 -32.75
CA GLN A 298 11.52 7.96 -33.50
C GLN A 298 10.00 7.79 -33.41
N ASN A 299 9.49 6.56 -33.47
CA ASN A 299 8.04 6.29 -33.37
C ASN A 299 7.47 6.76 -32.02
N TRP A 300 8.29 6.79 -30.97
CA TRP A 300 7.88 7.27 -29.65
C TRP A 300 7.85 8.79 -29.60
N LEU A 301 8.84 9.47 -30.19
CA LEU A 301 8.83 10.93 -30.36
C LEU A 301 7.63 11.39 -31.21
N ASP A 302 7.37 10.73 -32.34
CA ASP A 302 6.26 11.03 -33.25
C ASP A 302 4.88 10.84 -32.58
N ALA A 303 4.82 9.99 -31.55
CA ALA A 303 3.62 9.76 -30.74
C ALA A 303 3.53 10.68 -29.51
N ASN A 304 4.33 11.75 -29.45
CA ASN A 304 4.43 12.68 -28.33
C ASN A 304 4.87 12.02 -27.02
N SER A 305 5.83 11.10 -27.10
CA SER A 305 6.54 10.54 -25.95
C SER A 305 5.64 9.97 -24.85
N PRO A 306 4.75 9.00 -25.16
CA PRO A 306 3.80 8.47 -24.19
C PRO A 306 4.49 7.91 -22.93
N THR A 307 3.84 8.15 -21.79
CA THR A 307 4.35 7.76 -20.48
C THR A 307 4.15 6.26 -20.22
N ALA A 308 4.85 5.72 -19.23
CA ALA A 308 4.63 4.34 -18.81
C ALA A 308 3.19 4.12 -18.31
N LYS A 309 2.54 5.16 -17.78
CA LYS A 309 1.13 5.10 -17.38
C LYS A 309 0.21 5.02 -18.59
N ASP A 310 0.45 5.83 -19.63
CA ASP A 310 -0.32 5.78 -20.89
C ASP A 310 -0.21 4.41 -21.55
N THR A 311 0.98 3.82 -21.56
CA THR A 311 1.18 2.44 -22.03
C THR A 311 0.39 1.43 -21.19
N HIS A 312 0.39 1.57 -19.86
CA HIS A 312 -0.36 0.67 -18.99
C HIS A 312 -1.87 0.78 -19.23
N ASP A 313 -2.37 2.00 -19.38
CA ASP A 313 -3.78 2.29 -19.64
C ASP A 313 -4.20 1.77 -21.03
N TYR A 314 -3.34 1.87 -22.04
CA TYR A 314 -3.53 1.23 -23.34
C TYR A 314 -3.71 -0.30 -23.20
N LEU A 315 -2.80 -0.98 -22.48
CA LEU A 315 -2.88 -2.43 -22.25
C LEU A 315 -4.12 -2.82 -21.44
N LEU A 316 -4.51 -2.01 -20.44
CA LEU A 316 -5.76 -2.18 -19.71
C LEU A 316 -6.99 -1.96 -20.59
N GLY A 317 -6.90 -1.09 -21.61
CA GLY A 317 -7.90 -0.89 -22.65
C GLY A 317 -8.13 -2.17 -23.45
N VAL A 318 -7.05 -2.81 -23.92
CA VAL A 318 -7.10 -4.12 -24.61
C VAL A 318 -7.76 -5.17 -23.70
N TRP A 319 -7.32 -5.27 -22.44
CA TRP A 319 -7.90 -6.19 -21.45
C TRP A 319 -9.39 -5.92 -21.20
N THR A 320 -9.79 -4.66 -21.08
CA THR A 320 -11.17 -4.28 -20.83
C THR A 320 -12.06 -4.56 -22.04
N ALA A 321 -11.55 -4.35 -23.27
CA ALA A 321 -12.24 -4.74 -24.49
C ALA A 321 -12.45 -6.26 -24.55
N LEU A 322 -11.44 -7.07 -24.21
CA LEU A 322 -11.58 -8.53 -24.12
C LEU A 322 -12.66 -8.91 -23.10
N ARG A 323 -12.60 -8.38 -21.87
CA ARG A 323 -13.60 -8.68 -20.82
C ARG A 323 -15.02 -8.36 -21.27
N LYS A 324 -15.25 -7.25 -21.98
CA LYS A 324 -16.57 -6.91 -22.54
C LYS A 324 -17.06 -7.96 -23.55
N ILE A 325 -16.18 -8.47 -24.42
CA ILE A 325 -16.53 -9.52 -25.38
C ILE A 325 -16.87 -10.83 -24.65
N LEU A 326 -16.05 -11.22 -23.68
CA LEU A 326 -16.27 -12.46 -22.92
C LEU A 326 -17.57 -12.41 -22.12
N ASP A 327 -17.89 -11.28 -21.49
CA ASP A 327 -19.12 -11.12 -20.72
C ASP A 327 -20.37 -11.21 -21.62
N LYS A 328 -20.36 -10.56 -22.79
CA LYS A 328 -21.43 -10.70 -23.81
C LYS A 328 -21.63 -12.16 -24.25
N LYS A 329 -20.55 -12.94 -24.34
CA LYS A 329 -20.59 -14.37 -24.68
C LYS A 329 -20.79 -15.28 -23.47
N LYS A 330 -20.96 -14.72 -22.27
CA LYS A 330 -21.07 -15.45 -20.99
C LYS A 330 -19.89 -16.40 -20.73
N ILE A 331 -18.71 -16.09 -21.29
CA ILE A 331 -17.48 -16.85 -21.07
C ILE A 331 -16.85 -16.38 -19.76
N LYS A 332 -16.48 -17.34 -18.91
CA LYS A 332 -15.83 -17.05 -17.62
C LYS A 332 -14.39 -17.55 -17.63
N ILE A 333 -13.52 -16.73 -17.05
CA ILE A 333 -12.09 -16.99 -16.92
C ILE A 333 -11.64 -16.60 -15.51
N TYR A 334 -10.56 -17.21 -15.04
CA TYR A 334 -9.93 -16.90 -13.75
C TYR A 334 -8.41 -17.04 -13.87
N GLY A 335 -7.65 -16.53 -12.90
CA GLY A 335 -6.19 -16.56 -12.92
C GLY A 335 -5.57 -15.26 -12.41
N MET A 336 -4.52 -14.77 -13.06
CA MET A 336 -3.80 -13.57 -12.63
C MET A 336 -3.16 -12.82 -13.81
N ARG A 337 -3.13 -11.49 -13.69
CA ARG A 337 -2.35 -10.57 -14.52
C ARG A 337 -1.18 -9.98 -13.73
N ILE A 338 -0.03 -9.88 -14.38
CA ILE A 338 1.21 -9.29 -13.91
C ILE A 338 1.58 -8.16 -14.88
N ALA A 339 1.97 -7.00 -14.38
CA ALA A 339 2.53 -5.92 -15.17
C ALA A 339 4.01 -5.77 -14.86
N GLU A 340 4.84 -5.73 -15.89
CA GLU A 340 6.30 -5.69 -15.78
C GLU A 340 6.88 -4.62 -16.71
N PRO A 341 8.03 -4.02 -16.37
CA PRO A 341 8.74 -3.14 -17.26
C PRO A 341 9.57 -3.91 -18.29
N HIS A 342 9.58 -3.44 -19.52
CA HIS A 342 10.69 -3.67 -20.44
C HIS A 342 11.93 -2.89 -19.99
N GLN A 343 13.06 -3.12 -20.64
CA GLN A 343 14.36 -2.57 -20.26
C GLN A 343 14.39 -1.02 -20.25
N ASP A 344 13.51 -0.38 -21.02
CA ASP A 344 13.28 1.06 -21.13
C ASP A 344 12.16 1.59 -20.21
N GLY A 345 11.68 0.76 -19.27
CA GLY A 345 10.58 1.08 -18.37
C GLY A 345 9.19 1.01 -19.00
N THR A 346 9.06 0.56 -20.25
CA THR A 346 7.76 0.45 -20.93
C THR A 346 6.99 -0.78 -20.44
N PRO A 347 5.77 -0.64 -19.91
CA PRO A 347 5.02 -1.78 -19.38
C PRO A 347 4.64 -2.81 -20.44
N HIS A 348 4.63 -4.09 -20.05
CA HIS A 348 3.95 -5.20 -20.72
C HIS A 348 3.18 -6.03 -19.70
N HIS A 349 2.18 -6.81 -20.15
CA HIS A 349 1.35 -7.63 -19.28
C HIS A 349 1.57 -9.12 -19.55
N HIS A 350 1.80 -9.89 -18.50
CA HIS A 350 1.69 -11.34 -18.49
C HIS A 350 0.37 -11.75 -17.86
N LEU A 351 -0.32 -12.73 -18.44
CA LEU A 351 -1.58 -13.25 -17.92
C LEU A 351 -1.56 -14.77 -17.90
N LEU A 352 -1.69 -15.36 -16.71
CA LEU A 352 -2.01 -16.77 -16.57
C LEU A 352 -3.52 -16.90 -16.42
N LEU A 353 -4.18 -17.48 -17.42
CA LEU A 353 -5.64 -17.60 -17.46
C LEU A 353 -6.08 -19.06 -17.59
N PHE A 354 -7.07 -19.42 -16.80
CA PHE A 354 -7.77 -20.70 -16.81
C PHE A 354 -9.18 -20.52 -17.37
N MET A 355 -9.61 -21.47 -18.21
CA MET A 355 -10.91 -21.42 -18.89
C MET A 355 -11.36 -22.80 -19.34
N LYS A 356 -12.66 -22.95 -19.68
CA LYS A 356 -13.17 -24.21 -20.24
C LYS A 356 -12.50 -24.54 -21.59
N PRO A 357 -12.30 -25.82 -21.93
CA PRO A 357 -11.65 -26.22 -23.17
C PRO A 357 -12.29 -25.63 -24.43
N LYS A 358 -13.62 -25.58 -24.48
CA LYS A 358 -14.40 -25.04 -25.60
C LYS A 358 -14.15 -23.55 -25.86
N ASP A 359 -13.85 -22.78 -24.81
CA ASP A 359 -13.72 -21.33 -24.91
C ASP A 359 -12.28 -20.92 -25.28
N ARG A 360 -11.31 -21.83 -25.08
CA ARG A 360 -9.87 -21.61 -25.24
C ARG A 360 -9.52 -20.91 -26.55
N HIS A 361 -9.93 -21.49 -27.67
CA HIS A 361 -9.60 -20.97 -29.00
C HIS A 361 -10.21 -19.59 -29.22
N PHE A 362 -11.48 -19.40 -28.85
CA PHE A 362 -12.17 -18.12 -29.00
C PHE A 362 -11.50 -17.01 -28.19
N VAL A 363 -11.18 -17.27 -26.92
CA VAL A 363 -10.51 -16.30 -26.04
C VAL A 363 -9.14 -15.91 -26.63
N THR A 364 -8.31 -16.87 -27.02
CA THR A 364 -6.99 -16.60 -27.61
C THR A 364 -7.11 -15.78 -28.89
N THR A 365 -8.04 -16.15 -29.79
CA THR A 365 -8.24 -15.46 -31.07
C THR A 365 -8.73 -14.03 -30.87
N GLN A 366 -9.70 -13.79 -29.99
CA GLN A 366 -10.16 -12.43 -29.70
C GLN A 366 -9.09 -11.58 -29.02
N PHE A 367 -8.31 -12.17 -28.11
CA PHE A 367 -7.26 -11.43 -27.44
C PHE A 367 -6.15 -11.03 -28.41
N LYS A 368 -5.70 -11.97 -29.27
CA LYS A 368 -4.74 -11.69 -30.35
C LYS A 368 -5.26 -10.62 -31.30
N ARG A 369 -6.53 -10.71 -31.70
CA ARG A 369 -7.17 -9.71 -32.58
C ARG A 369 -7.09 -8.32 -31.96
N LEU A 370 -7.53 -8.17 -30.71
CA LEU A 370 -7.52 -6.88 -30.00
C LEU A 370 -6.11 -6.32 -29.82
N ALA A 371 -5.12 -7.17 -29.51
CA ALA A 371 -3.74 -6.78 -29.34
C ALA A 371 -3.10 -6.19 -30.61
N LEU A 372 -3.57 -6.63 -31.79
CA LEU A 372 -3.04 -6.24 -33.10
C LEU A 372 -3.80 -5.09 -33.77
N ILE A 373 -4.84 -4.52 -33.14
CA ILE A 373 -5.61 -3.42 -33.74
C ILE A 373 -4.74 -2.17 -33.95
N ASP A 374 -3.88 -1.85 -32.98
CA ASP A 374 -3.00 -0.68 -33.03
C ASP A 374 -1.69 -0.99 -33.76
N SER A 375 -1.37 -0.20 -34.78
CA SER A 375 -0.22 -0.39 -35.68
C SER A 375 -0.08 -1.83 -36.23
N PRO A 376 -1.09 -2.38 -36.93
CA PRO A 376 -1.10 -3.78 -37.38
C PRO A 376 0.00 -4.10 -38.42
N ARG A 377 0.44 -3.08 -39.17
CA ARG A 377 1.45 -3.19 -40.23
C ARG A 377 2.88 -2.94 -39.74
N GLU A 378 3.07 -2.65 -38.45
CA GLU A 378 4.40 -2.46 -37.86
C GLU A 378 5.24 -3.74 -38.01
N ALA A 379 6.51 -3.57 -38.38
CA ALA A 379 7.44 -4.68 -38.55
C ALA A 379 7.56 -5.48 -37.24
N GLY A 380 7.31 -6.79 -37.32
CA GLY A 380 7.36 -7.68 -36.16
C GLY A 380 6.12 -7.64 -35.25
N ALA A 381 5.09 -6.82 -35.53
CA ALA A 381 3.87 -6.75 -34.71
C ALA A 381 3.21 -8.13 -34.52
N LYS A 382 3.06 -8.90 -35.61
CA LYS A 382 2.49 -10.26 -35.57
C LYS A 382 3.29 -11.24 -34.70
N LYS A 383 4.59 -11.00 -34.50
CA LYS A 383 5.51 -11.86 -33.75
C LYS A 383 5.61 -11.46 -32.28
N TYR A 384 5.70 -10.16 -31.99
CA TYR A 384 6.06 -9.67 -30.66
C TYR A 384 4.88 -9.11 -29.85
N ARG A 385 3.79 -8.70 -30.50
CA ARG A 385 2.69 -8.00 -29.79
C ARG A 385 1.89 -8.92 -28.87
N PHE A 386 1.75 -10.18 -29.26
CA PHE A 386 0.96 -11.16 -28.55
C PHE A 386 1.57 -12.55 -28.68
N LYS A 387 1.85 -13.18 -27.52
CA LYS A 387 2.26 -14.58 -27.44
C LYS A 387 1.26 -15.34 -26.57
N ALA A 388 0.92 -16.55 -27.01
CA ALA A 388 0.11 -17.49 -26.23
C ALA A 388 0.89 -18.79 -26.08
N GLU A 389 1.18 -19.18 -24.84
CA GLU A 389 1.84 -20.42 -24.50
C GLU A 389 0.81 -21.34 -23.84
N TYR A 390 0.49 -22.42 -24.54
CA TYR A 390 -0.45 -23.42 -24.05
C TYR A 390 0.25 -24.30 -23.03
N ILE A 391 -0.30 -24.34 -21.81
CA ILE A 391 0.32 -25.08 -20.72
C ILE A 391 -0.08 -26.55 -20.83
N ASP A 392 0.94 -27.39 -20.91
CA ASP A 392 0.84 -28.84 -20.88
C ASP A 392 1.13 -29.34 -19.46
N TRP A 393 0.10 -29.88 -18.81
CA TRP A 393 0.17 -30.37 -17.44
C TRP A 393 1.19 -31.51 -17.26
N SER A 394 1.52 -32.25 -18.32
CA SER A 394 2.52 -33.32 -18.26
C SER A 394 3.96 -32.79 -18.19
N LYS A 395 4.20 -31.58 -18.68
CA LYS A 395 5.55 -30.97 -18.77
C LYS A 395 5.85 -30.04 -17.60
N GLY A 396 4.85 -29.65 -16.83
CA GLY A 396 5.05 -28.83 -15.65
C GLY A 396 3.79 -28.12 -15.18
N SER A 397 3.97 -27.39 -14.09
CA SER A 397 2.94 -26.59 -13.44
C SER A 397 2.71 -25.26 -14.18
N ALA A 398 1.46 -24.86 -14.34
CA ALA A 398 1.07 -23.51 -14.78
C ALA A 398 1.60 -22.42 -13.84
N VAL A 399 1.67 -22.71 -12.54
CA VAL A 399 2.31 -21.83 -11.55
C VAL A 399 3.79 -21.63 -11.88
N GLY A 400 4.48 -22.64 -12.40
CA GLY A 400 5.88 -22.55 -12.82
C GLY A 400 6.13 -21.47 -13.88
N TYR A 401 5.20 -21.27 -14.82
CA TYR A 401 5.28 -20.23 -15.85
C TYR A 401 5.25 -18.82 -15.26
N VAL A 402 4.57 -18.64 -14.12
CA VAL A 402 4.42 -17.36 -13.42
C VAL A 402 5.44 -17.19 -12.30
N ALA A 403 5.99 -18.28 -11.74
CA ALA A 403 6.85 -18.28 -10.57
C ALA A 403 8.05 -17.34 -10.73
N LYS A 404 8.74 -17.44 -11.88
CA LYS A 404 9.86 -16.55 -12.23
C LYS A 404 9.47 -15.08 -12.18
N TYR A 405 8.30 -14.76 -12.73
CA TYR A 405 7.79 -13.38 -12.79
C TYR A 405 7.38 -12.86 -11.41
N LEU A 406 6.80 -13.71 -10.54
CA LEU A 406 6.53 -13.33 -9.16
C LEU A 406 7.81 -13.00 -8.39
N SER A 407 8.80 -13.88 -8.41
CA SER A 407 10.09 -13.64 -7.73
C SER A 407 10.76 -12.37 -8.27
N LYS A 408 10.84 -12.20 -9.60
CA LYS A 408 11.43 -10.99 -10.21
C LYS A 408 10.76 -9.68 -9.82
N ASN A 409 9.47 -9.69 -9.48
CA ASN A 409 8.69 -8.48 -9.25
C ASN A 409 8.40 -8.20 -7.77
N ILE A 410 8.82 -9.08 -6.86
CA ILE A 410 8.56 -8.97 -5.42
C ILE A 410 9.86 -8.73 -4.66
N ASP A 411 10.80 -9.67 -4.72
CA ASP A 411 12.00 -9.68 -3.87
C ASP A 411 13.28 -10.13 -4.60
N GLY A 412 13.17 -10.77 -5.76
CA GLY A 412 14.32 -11.34 -6.48
C GLY A 412 14.87 -12.60 -5.84
N GLU A 413 14.21 -13.12 -4.78
CA GLU A 413 14.67 -14.29 -4.04
C GLU A 413 14.60 -15.52 -4.96
N HIS A 414 15.66 -16.35 -4.91
CA HIS A 414 15.87 -17.52 -5.79
C HIS A 414 16.18 -17.19 -7.26
N ILE A 415 16.63 -15.98 -7.57
CA ILE A 415 17.11 -15.59 -8.91
C ILE A 415 18.55 -15.08 -8.79
N GLU A 416 19.52 -15.87 -9.26
CA GLU A 416 20.93 -15.46 -9.23
C GLU A 416 21.20 -14.27 -10.16
N PHE A 417 20.76 -14.36 -11.43
CA PHE A 417 20.98 -13.32 -12.44
C PHE A 417 19.71 -13.02 -13.25
N ASP A 418 19.52 -11.75 -13.59
CA ASP A 418 18.45 -11.35 -14.50
C ASP A 418 18.83 -11.61 -15.97
N LYS A 419 18.11 -12.52 -16.64
CA LYS A 419 18.39 -12.91 -18.03
C LYS A 419 18.41 -11.68 -18.96
N GLY A 420 19.59 -11.34 -19.47
CA GLY A 420 19.78 -10.26 -20.45
C GLY A 420 20.24 -8.93 -19.86
N SER A 421 20.54 -8.88 -18.55
CA SER A 421 21.20 -7.75 -17.89
C SER A 421 22.41 -8.23 -17.05
N SER A 422 23.22 -7.28 -16.57
CA SER A 422 24.33 -7.53 -15.64
C SER A 422 23.91 -7.48 -14.18
N LEU A 423 22.61 -7.30 -13.89
CA LEU A 423 22.09 -7.17 -12.53
C LEU A 423 21.83 -8.56 -11.92
N ASN A 424 22.10 -8.68 -10.62
CA ASN A 424 21.60 -9.80 -9.84
C ASN A 424 20.06 -9.72 -9.69
N GLY A 425 19.43 -10.83 -9.29
CA GLY A 425 17.97 -10.89 -9.19
C GLY A 425 17.36 -9.89 -8.20
N ILE A 426 18.07 -9.59 -7.11
CA ILE A 426 17.60 -8.68 -6.03
C ILE A 426 17.57 -7.23 -6.51
N ASP A 427 18.66 -6.76 -7.12
CA ASP A 427 18.77 -5.40 -7.66
C ASP A 427 17.79 -5.17 -8.81
N ALA A 428 17.60 -6.18 -9.66
CA ALA A 428 16.58 -6.15 -10.71
C ALA A 428 15.17 -6.04 -10.11
N ALA A 429 14.85 -6.85 -9.09
CA ALA A 429 13.55 -6.81 -8.44
C ALA A 429 13.30 -5.46 -7.74
N GLU A 430 14.30 -4.89 -7.09
CA GLU A 430 14.18 -3.57 -6.49
C GLU A 430 13.83 -2.50 -7.54
N ARG A 431 14.53 -2.49 -8.68
CA ARG A 431 14.25 -1.55 -9.79
C ARG A 431 12.85 -1.72 -10.35
N VAL A 432 12.40 -2.96 -10.51
CA VAL A 432 11.03 -3.27 -10.97
C VAL A 432 9.98 -2.78 -9.97
N VAL A 433 10.22 -2.95 -8.66
CA VAL A 433 9.34 -2.43 -7.61
C VAL A 433 9.37 -0.89 -7.58
N ALA A 434 10.52 -0.26 -7.78
CA ALA A 434 10.67 1.19 -7.91
C ALA A 434 9.83 1.73 -9.08
N TRP A 435 10.03 1.12 -10.25
CA TRP A 435 9.29 1.42 -11.47
C TRP A 435 7.78 1.36 -11.22
N ALA A 436 7.27 0.27 -10.63
CA ALA A 436 5.85 0.12 -10.38
C ALA A 436 5.30 1.18 -9.43
N ARG A 437 6.05 1.52 -8.37
CA ARG A 437 5.63 2.51 -7.37
C ARG A 437 5.61 3.92 -7.92
N VAL A 438 6.66 4.33 -8.63
CA VAL A 438 6.79 5.67 -9.20
C VAL A 438 5.79 5.90 -10.32
N ASN A 439 5.57 4.91 -11.17
CA ASN A 439 4.56 4.96 -12.23
C ASN A 439 3.13 4.67 -11.72
N GLN A 440 2.97 4.35 -10.43
CA GLN A 440 1.70 4.05 -9.77
C GLN A 440 0.94 2.88 -10.43
N ILE A 441 1.70 1.89 -10.90
CA ILE A 441 1.19 0.72 -11.62
C ILE A 441 0.92 -0.42 -10.64
N ARG A 442 -0.31 -0.95 -10.68
CA ARG A 442 -0.64 -2.18 -9.98
C ARG A 442 -0.03 -3.37 -10.72
N GLN A 443 1.06 -3.94 -10.21
CA GLN A 443 1.72 -5.11 -10.80
C GLN A 443 0.79 -6.33 -10.84
N PHE A 444 0.26 -6.75 -9.69
CA PHE A 444 -0.47 -8.02 -9.59
C PHE A 444 -1.98 -7.84 -9.43
N GLN A 445 -2.74 -8.55 -10.27
CA GLN A 445 -4.19 -8.56 -10.24
C GLN A 445 -4.72 -9.98 -10.44
N PHE A 446 -5.27 -10.57 -9.39
CA PHE A 446 -6.03 -11.82 -9.51
C PHE A 446 -7.37 -11.59 -10.22
N ILE A 447 -7.82 -12.60 -10.96
CA ILE A 447 -9.02 -12.61 -11.77
C ILE A 447 -9.86 -13.81 -11.32
N GLY A 448 -11.13 -13.60 -11.00
CA GLY A 448 -12.00 -14.64 -10.43
C GLY A 448 -11.62 -15.04 -9.00
N GLY A 449 -12.25 -16.10 -8.51
CA GLY A 449 -12.08 -16.64 -7.16
C GLY A 449 -12.79 -15.85 -6.04
N PRO A 450 -12.85 -16.43 -4.83
CA PRO A 450 -13.46 -15.82 -3.65
C PRO A 450 -12.62 -14.67 -3.08
N SER A 451 -13.19 -13.93 -2.13
CA SER A 451 -12.52 -12.81 -1.47
C SER A 451 -11.30 -13.25 -0.66
N VAL A 452 -10.10 -12.78 -1.04
CA VAL A 452 -8.87 -12.98 -0.26
C VAL A 452 -8.94 -12.32 1.12
N SER A 453 -9.78 -11.28 1.28
CA SER A 453 -9.96 -10.66 2.59
C SER A 453 -10.75 -11.56 3.53
N VAL A 454 -11.77 -12.27 3.03
CA VAL A 454 -12.50 -13.28 3.83
C VAL A 454 -11.56 -14.41 4.22
N TRP A 455 -10.74 -14.88 3.29
CA TRP A 455 -9.67 -15.85 3.57
C TRP A 455 -8.74 -15.41 4.70
N ARG A 456 -8.25 -14.15 4.66
CA ARG A 456 -7.37 -13.61 5.69
C ARG A 456 -8.05 -13.48 7.06
N GLU A 457 -9.33 -13.11 7.09
CA GLU A 457 -10.08 -13.01 8.35
C GLU A 457 -10.46 -14.39 8.91
N MET A 458 -10.82 -15.36 8.07
CA MET A 458 -11.01 -16.77 8.49
C MET A 458 -9.73 -17.35 9.09
N ARG A 459 -8.56 -17.00 8.51
CA ARG A 459 -7.24 -17.31 9.08
C ARG A 459 -6.93 -16.59 10.40
N ARG A 460 -7.85 -15.87 11.03
CA ARG A 460 -7.69 -15.43 12.43
C ARG A 460 -8.32 -16.43 13.41
N LEU A 461 -9.23 -17.27 12.94
CA LEU A 461 -10.00 -18.22 13.72
C LEU A 461 -9.32 -19.59 13.70
N ARG A 462 -8.45 -19.84 14.68
CA ARG A 462 -7.67 -21.09 14.78
C ARG A 462 -8.47 -22.26 15.33
N ASN A 463 -9.43 -21.98 16.20
CA ASN A 463 -10.23 -22.99 16.87
C ASN A 463 -11.37 -23.46 15.95
N GLU A 464 -11.72 -24.74 16.07
CA GLU A 464 -12.89 -25.32 15.42
C GLU A 464 -14.17 -24.74 16.01
N PHE A 465 -15.18 -24.57 15.16
CA PHE A 465 -16.51 -24.20 15.59
C PHE A 465 -17.24 -25.42 16.17
N ASN A 466 -17.43 -25.45 17.48
CA ASN A 466 -18.04 -26.59 18.18
C ASN A 466 -19.58 -26.52 18.15
N GLU A 467 -20.24 -27.64 18.42
CA GLU A 467 -21.72 -27.67 18.49
C GLU A 467 -22.29 -26.82 19.62
N ASP A 468 -21.50 -26.62 20.69
CA ASP A 468 -21.84 -25.83 21.87
C ASP A 468 -21.62 -24.32 21.70
N ASP A 469 -21.11 -23.87 20.55
CA ASP A 469 -20.98 -22.44 20.27
C ASP A 469 -22.36 -21.79 20.16
N VAL A 470 -22.75 -21.09 21.22
CA VAL A 470 -24.06 -20.40 21.34
C VAL A 470 -24.35 -19.49 20.15
N MET A 471 -23.30 -18.89 19.58
CA MET A 471 -23.37 -18.00 18.41
C MET A 471 -23.77 -18.71 17.10
N LEU A 472 -23.60 -20.04 17.03
CA LEU A 472 -23.91 -20.87 15.87
C LEU A 472 -25.20 -21.67 16.03
N ASN A 473 -25.92 -21.49 17.15
CA ASN A 473 -27.19 -22.16 17.42
C ASN A 473 -28.24 -21.97 16.32
N GLN A 474 -28.21 -20.81 15.65
CA GLN A 474 -29.13 -20.47 14.56
C GLN A 474 -28.86 -21.21 13.24
N LEU A 475 -27.66 -21.80 13.09
CA LEU A 475 -27.28 -22.53 11.89
C LEU A 475 -27.69 -24.00 12.00
N ASN A 476 -28.20 -24.57 10.91
CA ASN A 476 -28.43 -26.01 10.82
C ASN A 476 -27.10 -26.78 10.65
N GLY A 477 -27.10 -28.10 10.84
CA GLY A 477 -25.88 -28.91 10.79
C GLY A 477 -25.11 -28.81 9.46
N ALA A 478 -25.81 -28.70 8.33
CA ALA A 478 -25.16 -28.53 7.02
C ALA A 478 -24.50 -27.15 6.86
N GLU A 479 -25.11 -26.10 7.39
CA GLU A 479 -24.58 -24.73 7.40
C GLU A 479 -23.36 -24.61 8.31
N ARG A 480 -23.40 -25.23 9.49
CA ARG A 480 -22.23 -25.31 10.39
C ARG A 480 -21.07 -26.05 9.72
N TYR A 481 -21.36 -27.20 9.12
CA TYR A 481 -20.36 -27.97 8.37
C TYR A 481 -19.74 -27.16 7.23
N LEU A 482 -20.55 -26.40 6.48
CA LEU A 482 -20.04 -25.54 5.42
C LEU A 482 -19.13 -24.43 5.98
N LEU A 483 -19.54 -23.77 7.05
CA LEU A 483 -18.77 -22.71 7.68
C LEU A 483 -17.43 -23.21 8.22
N GLU A 484 -17.42 -24.34 8.92
CA GLU A 484 -16.21 -24.99 9.42
C GLU A 484 -15.31 -25.44 8.26
N LYS A 485 -15.88 -25.97 7.17
CA LYS A 485 -15.12 -26.29 5.96
C LYS A 485 -14.41 -25.06 5.37
N VAL A 486 -15.07 -23.90 5.34
CA VAL A 486 -14.45 -22.65 4.90
C VAL A 486 -13.31 -22.25 5.86
N ARG A 487 -13.51 -22.34 7.17
CA ARG A 487 -12.51 -21.97 8.19
C ARG A 487 -11.29 -22.89 8.12
N ARG A 488 -11.52 -24.21 8.16
CA ARG A 488 -10.48 -25.26 8.08
C ARG A 488 -9.64 -25.13 6.82
N ALA A 489 -10.26 -24.94 5.66
CA ALA A 489 -9.54 -24.74 4.41
C ALA A 489 -8.64 -23.48 4.47
N ALA A 490 -9.16 -22.39 5.05
CA ALA A 490 -8.39 -21.16 5.24
C ALA A 490 -7.20 -21.36 6.19
N ASP A 491 -7.41 -22.04 7.31
CA ASP A 491 -6.41 -22.26 8.36
C ASP A 491 -5.23 -23.10 7.87
N ILE A 492 -5.51 -24.26 7.28
CA ILE A 492 -4.49 -25.17 6.70
C ILE A 492 -3.78 -24.51 5.50
N GLY A 493 -4.43 -23.57 4.82
CA GLY A 493 -3.87 -22.90 3.65
C GLY A 493 -4.22 -23.58 2.33
N ASP A 494 -5.31 -24.36 2.28
CA ASP A 494 -5.85 -24.93 1.06
C ASP A 494 -6.78 -23.95 0.34
N TRP A 495 -6.25 -23.26 -0.66
CA TRP A 495 -7.02 -22.31 -1.46
C TRP A 495 -8.04 -22.99 -2.38
N LYS A 496 -7.80 -24.23 -2.82
CA LYS A 496 -8.70 -24.99 -3.68
C LYS A 496 -9.99 -25.29 -2.93
N ASP A 497 -9.87 -25.90 -1.76
CA ASP A 497 -11.01 -26.29 -0.94
C ASP A 497 -11.80 -25.06 -0.47
N PHE A 498 -11.11 -23.98 -0.12
CA PHE A 498 -11.74 -22.72 0.21
C PHE A 498 -12.52 -22.13 -0.98
N CYS A 499 -11.98 -22.21 -2.20
CA CYS A 499 -12.71 -21.79 -3.39
C CYS A 499 -13.99 -22.61 -3.56
N PHE A 500 -13.94 -23.93 -3.44
CA PHE A 500 -15.12 -24.77 -3.58
C PHE A 500 -16.17 -24.48 -2.50
N ALA A 501 -15.75 -24.37 -1.23
CA ALA A 501 -16.65 -24.06 -0.11
C ALA A 501 -17.31 -22.67 -0.25
N MET A 502 -16.65 -21.72 -0.90
CA MET A 502 -17.16 -20.37 -1.17
C MET A 502 -18.03 -20.26 -2.43
N GLY A 503 -18.35 -21.37 -3.11
CA GLY A 503 -19.18 -21.40 -4.32
C GLY A 503 -18.41 -21.50 -5.65
N GLY A 504 -17.10 -21.77 -5.60
CA GLY A 504 -16.23 -22.00 -6.76
C GLY A 504 -15.58 -20.75 -7.36
N VAL A 505 -14.73 -20.94 -8.36
CA VAL A 505 -13.91 -19.87 -8.97
C VAL A 505 -14.70 -18.81 -9.74
N PHE A 506 -15.94 -19.11 -10.11
CA PHE A 506 -16.81 -18.20 -10.88
C PHE A 506 -17.91 -17.54 -10.04
N VAL A 507 -17.89 -17.74 -8.71
CA VAL A 507 -18.88 -17.16 -7.80
C VAL A 507 -18.85 -15.63 -7.88
N LYS A 508 -20.02 -15.00 -7.97
CA LYS A 508 -20.12 -13.54 -7.87
C LYS A 508 -19.96 -13.13 -6.42
N ARG A 509 -19.45 -11.92 -6.17
CA ARG A 509 -19.30 -11.40 -4.80
C ARG A 509 -20.61 -11.38 -4.00
N ALA A 510 -21.73 -11.11 -4.67
CA ALA A 510 -23.05 -11.11 -4.03
C ALA A 510 -23.49 -12.50 -3.56
N ASP A 511 -23.00 -13.55 -4.23
CA ASP A 511 -23.43 -14.94 -4.05
C ASP A 511 -22.43 -15.74 -3.18
N GLN A 512 -21.38 -15.10 -2.67
CA GLN A 512 -20.42 -15.74 -1.76
C GLN A 512 -21.07 -16.06 -0.41
N SER A 513 -20.82 -17.28 0.07
CA SER A 513 -21.38 -17.82 1.31
C SER A 513 -21.03 -16.95 2.52
N VAL A 514 -19.75 -16.58 2.65
CA VAL A 514 -19.22 -15.75 3.73
C VAL A 514 -18.84 -14.38 3.20
N LYS A 515 -19.20 -13.32 3.92
CA LYS A 515 -18.92 -11.93 3.56
C LYS A 515 -18.20 -11.22 4.70
N LEU A 516 -17.48 -10.15 4.38
CA LEU A 516 -16.89 -9.28 5.39
C LEU A 516 -18.00 -8.50 6.09
N ASN A 517 -17.92 -8.39 7.41
CA ASN A 517 -18.66 -7.42 8.16
C ASN A 517 -17.81 -6.19 8.43
N TYR A 518 -18.42 -5.03 8.29
CA TYR A 518 -17.79 -3.75 8.60
C TYR A 518 -18.54 -3.09 9.76
N THR A 519 -17.81 -2.68 10.79
CA THR A 519 -18.35 -1.91 11.92
C THR A 519 -17.69 -0.55 11.93
N ILE A 520 -18.42 0.47 12.38
CA ILE A 520 -17.89 1.82 12.56
C ILE A 520 -17.64 2.01 14.06
N HIS A 521 -16.79 1.18 14.67
CA HIS A 521 -16.69 1.05 16.14
C HIS A 521 -16.50 2.39 16.85
N GLU A 522 -15.61 3.25 16.35
CA GLU A 522 -15.38 4.58 16.93
C GLU A 522 -16.50 5.60 16.65
N ALA A 523 -17.15 5.54 15.48
CA ALA A 523 -18.23 6.47 15.18
C ALA A 523 -19.54 6.06 15.85
N VAL A 524 -19.76 4.76 16.07
CA VAL A 524 -20.91 4.22 16.81
C VAL A 524 -20.74 4.47 18.30
N ALA A 525 -19.55 4.26 18.87
CA ALA A 525 -19.28 4.61 20.27
C ALA A 525 -19.47 6.12 20.51
N LYS A 526 -18.89 6.97 19.66
CA LYS A 526 -19.11 8.42 19.75
C LYS A 526 -20.54 8.85 19.45
N MET A 527 -21.25 8.17 18.56
CA MET A 527 -22.68 8.43 18.30
C MET A 527 -23.53 8.05 19.50
N LEU A 528 -23.20 6.97 20.20
CA LEU A 528 -23.88 6.58 21.44
C LEU A 528 -23.58 7.57 22.58
N GLU A 529 -22.37 8.13 22.65
CA GLU A 529 -21.98 9.12 23.66
C GLU A 529 -22.46 10.55 23.36
N SER A 530 -22.47 10.98 22.10
CA SER A 530 -22.70 12.37 21.70
C SER A 530 -23.92 12.59 20.79
N GLY A 531 -24.58 11.53 20.32
CA GLY A 531 -25.66 11.60 19.34
C GLY A 531 -25.20 11.82 17.90
N GLU A 532 -23.91 12.09 17.65
CA GLU A 532 -23.38 12.43 16.33
C GLU A 532 -22.44 11.35 15.77
N LEU A 533 -22.62 11.01 14.49
CA LEU A 533 -21.70 10.13 13.75
C LEU A 533 -20.33 10.81 13.59
N SER A 534 -19.28 10.25 14.20
CA SER A 534 -17.92 10.79 14.08
C SER A 534 -17.46 10.82 12.61
N PRO A 535 -17.25 12.00 12.01
CA PRO A 535 -16.70 12.10 10.66
C PRO A 535 -15.21 11.72 10.66
N THR A 536 -14.64 11.48 9.47
CA THR A 536 -13.17 11.46 9.36
C THR A 536 -12.60 12.83 9.73
N ARG A 537 -11.28 12.92 9.88
CA ARG A 537 -10.57 14.20 10.06
C ARG A 537 -10.85 15.26 8.97
N PHE A 538 -11.48 14.88 7.85
CA PHE A 538 -11.84 15.78 6.76
C PHE A 538 -13.33 16.11 6.70
N GLY A 539 -14.18 15.51 7.55
CA GLY A 539 -15.61 15.79 7.57
C GLY A 539 -16.48 14.90 6.67
N ASP A 540 -15.91 13.92 5.96
CA ASP A 540 -16.69 12.89 5.26
C ASP A 540 -16.98 11.69 6.17
N MET A 541 -17.96 10.88 5.78
CA MET A 541 -18.36 9.69 6.54
C MET A 541 -17.20 8.70 6.65
N ALA A 542 -16.88 8.28 7.88
CA ALA A 542 -15.86 7.28 8.12
C ALA A 542 -16.25 5.96 7.43
N GLN A 543 -15.32 5.37 6.67
CA GLN A 543 -15.53 4.05 6.11
C GLN A 543 -15.52 3.02 7.23
N GLY A 544 -16.46 2.07 7.18
CA GLY A 544 -16.50 0.97 8.15
C GLY A 544 -15.18 0.19 8.16
N GLN A 545 -14.72 -0.15 9.35
CA GLN A 545 -13.56 -0.99 9.57
C GLN A 545 -13.99 -2.45 9.57
N ILE A 546 -13.15 -3.36 9.05
CA ILE A 546 -13.46 -4.79 9.11
C ILE A 546 -13.45 -5.20 10.58
N ASN A 547 -14.57 -5.74 11.07
CA ASN A 547 -14.70 -6.23 12.45
C ASN A 547 -14.84 -7.76 12.50
N GLY A 548 -15.37 -8.34 11.43
CA GLY A 548 -15.65 -9.76 11.41
C GLY A 548 -16.15 -10.25 10.07
N LEU A 549 -16.86 -11.37 10.14
CA LEU A 549 -17.47 -12.05 9.01
C LEU A 549 -18.97 -12.19 9.25
N ILE A 550 -19.74 -12.25 8.17
CA ILE A 550 -21.15 -12.61 8.20
C ILE A 550 -21.34 -13.86 7.36
N PHE A 551 -22.06 -14.83 7.90
CA PHE A 551 -22.50 -16.04 7.23
C PHE A 551 -23.99 -16.26 7.57
N LYS A 552 -24.87 -16.23 6.56
CA LYS A 552 -26.32 -16.51 6.73
C LYS A 552 -26.97 -15.77 7.92
N ASN A 553 -26.64 -14.49 8.10
CA ASN A 553 -27.06 -13.59 9.19
C ASN A 553 -26.38 -13.82 10.56
N VAL A 554 -25.52 -14.82 10.69
CA VAL A 554 -24.67 -14.99 11.87
C VAL A 554 -23.43 -14.12 11.71
N PHE A 555 -23.16 -13.32 12.73
CA PHE A 555 -21.95 -12.50 12.83
C PHE A 555 -20.87 -13.27 13.58
N ILE A 556 -19.67 -13.31 13.00
CA ILE A 556 -18.49 -13.96 13.56
C ILE A 556 -17.45 -12.87 13.78
N LEU A 557 -17.15 -12.58 15.05
CA LEU A 557 -16.14 -11.61 15.45
C LEU A 557 -14.74 -12.16 15.16
N THR A 558 -13.94 -11.45 14.37
CA THR A 558 -12.54 -11.86 14.07
C THR A 558 -11.51 -10.92 14.68
N ARG A 559 -11.94 -9.77 15.21
CA ARG A 559 -11.07 -8.74 15.79
C ARG A 559 -11.58 -8.35 17.17
N ILE A 560 -11.00 -8.98 18.18
CA ILE A 560 -11.46 -8.89 19.57
C ILE A 560 -10.74 -7.76 20.33
N ARG A 561 -9.51 -7.42 19.91
CA ARG A 561 -8.62 -6.50 20.64
C ARG A 561 -8.71 -5.07 20.13
N ASN A 562 -8.59 -4.12 21.06
CA ASN A 562 -8.60 -2.69 20.79
C ASN A 562 -7.16 -2.15 20.82
N TRP A 563 -6.59 -1.96 19.64
CA TRP A 563 -5.20 -1.50 19.50
C TRP A 563 -5.11 0.03 19.44
N LYS A 564 -4.28 0.62 20.30
CA LYS A 564 -3.85 2.03 20.18
C LYS A 564 -2.38 2.09 19.76
N THR A 565 -1.99 3.21 19.16
CA THR A 565 -0.60 3.43 18.72
C THR A 565 0.01 4.63 19.42
N GLU A 566 1.25 4.47 19.87
CA GLU A 566 2.02 5.54 20.50
C GLU A 566 3.50 5.51 20.07
N ASN A 567 4.22 6.61 20.26
CA ASN A 567 5.67 6.62 20.11
C ASN A 567 6.33 5.72 21.16
N LYS A 568 7.29 4.90 20.74
CA LYS A 568 7.96 3.93 21.59
C LYS A 568 8.58 4.55 22.86
N ALA A 569 9.32 5.65 22.72
CA ALA A 569 9.97 6.29 23.86
C ALA A 569 8.96 6.84 24.87
N LYS A 570 7.84 7.39 24.39
CA LYS A 570 6.75 7.85 25.25
C LYS A 570 6.08 6.69 25.99
N PHE A 571 5.76 5.62 25.27
CA PHE A 571 5.16 4.41 25.85
C PHE A 571 6.04 3.79 26.94
N GLU A 572 7.34 3.60 26.67
CA GLU A 572 8.29 3.06 27.65
C GLU A 572 8.46 3.98 28.87
N SER A 573 8.39 5.31 28.68
CA SER A 573 8.44 6.25 29.80
C SER A 573 7.20 6.20 30.68
N ALA A 574 6.01 6.05 30.09
CA ALA A 574 4.75 5.92 30.81
C ALA A 574 4.74 4.63 31.66
N GLN A 575 5.18 3.50 31.10
CA GLN A 575 5.28 2.24 31.85
C GLN A 575 6.25 2.33 33.04
N LYS A 576 7.41 3.00 32.87
CA LYS A 576 8.36 3.21 33.97
C LYS A 576 7.79 4.10 35.08
N GLN A 577 6.98 5.10 34.73
CA GLN A 577 6.34 5.97 35.71
C GLN A 577 5.28 5.22 36.52
N ILE A 578 4.48 4.36 35.87
CA ILE A 578 3.52 3.48 36.55
C ILE A 578 4.25 2.56 37.54
N MET A 579 5.32 1.90 37.12
CA MET A 579 6.10 1.02 38.01
C MET A 579 6.68 1.77 39.22
N ARG A 580 7.19 2.99 39.04
CA ARG A 580 7.66 3.80 40.17
C ARG A 580 6.54 4.16 41.14
N GLY A 581 5.40 4.62 40.64
CA GLY A 581 4.26 4.97 41.50
C GLY A 581 3.68 3.76 42.26
N VAL A 582 3.73 2.57 41.67
CA VAL A 582 3.36 1.32 42.35
C VAL A 582 4.35 0.98 43.46
N VAL A 583 5.66 1.11 43.21
CA VAL A 583 6.70 0.92 44.25
C VAL A 583 6.53 1.94 45.37
N ASP A 584 6.32 3.22 45.06
CA ASP A 584 6.09 4.28 46.04
C ASP A 584 4.84 3.99 46.90
N TRP A 585 3.80 3.39 46.31
CA TRP A 585 2.60 2.98 47.03
C TRP A 585 2.83 1.77 47.93
N PHE A 586 3.59 0.76 47.48
CA PHE A 586 4.00 -0.36 48.34
C PHE A 586 4.89 0.11 49.50
N ASP A 587 5.83 1.01 49.24
CA ASP A 587 6.68 1.60 50.28
C ASP A 587 5.84 2.40 51.30
N ALA A 588 4.79 3.10 50.85
CA ALA A 588 3.85 3.79 51.73
C ALA A 588 2.99 2.82 52.58
N LEU A 589 2.47 1.75 51.97
CA LEU A 589 1.74 0.70 52.69
C LEU A 589 2.60 -0.01 53.74
N GLU A 590 3.86 -0.30 53.40
CA GLU A 590 4.83 -0.87 54.34
C GLU A 590 5.13 0.09 55.49
N GLN A 591 5.25 1.40 55.23
CA GLN A 591 5.43 2.41 56.27
C GLN A 591 4.20 2.55 57.18
N GLU A 592 3.00 2.46 56.63
CA GLU A 592 1.75 2.57 57.38
C GLU A 592 1.35 1.27 58.10
N ARG A 593 2.10 0.17 57.90
CA ARG A 593 1.84 -1.17 58.46
C ARG A 593 0.41 -1.64 58.19
N GLU A 594 -0.20 -1.24 57.08
CA GLU A 594 -1.59 -1.61 56.76
C GLU A 594 -1.75 -3.12 56.57
N TYR A 595 -0.68 -3.81 56.12
CA TYR A 595 -0.63 -5.28 56.09
C TYR A 595 -0.75 -5.93 57.48
N GLU A 596 -0.15 -5.32 58.51
CA GLU A 596 -0.29 -5.80 59.89
C GLU A 596 -1.73 -5.59 60.39
N ARG A 597 -2.33 -4.43 60.09
CA ARG A 597 -3.73 -4.12 60.48
C ARG A 597 -4.76 -5.01 59.79
N MET A 598 -4.57 -5.34 58.52
CA MET A 598 -5.46 -6.27 57.80
C MET A 598 -5.40 -7.67 58.42
N CYS A 599 -4.19 -8.19 58.69
CA CYS A 599 -3.99 -9.46 59.40
C CYS A 599 -4.58 -9.45 60.81
N GLU A 600 -4.38 -8.37 61.58
CA GLU A 600 -4.99 -8.23 62.92
C GLU A 600 -6.52 -8.23 62.85
N SER A 601 -7.12 -7.60 61.83
CA SER A 601 -8.58 -7.58 61.66
C SER A 601 -9.17 -8.95 61.31
N GLU A 602 -8.50 -9.73 60.45
CA GLU A 602 -8.90 -11.11 60.13
C GLU A 602 -8.69 -12.04 61.32
N TYR A 603 -7.59 -11.87 62.06
CA TYR A 603 -7.31 -12.63 63.27
C TYR A 603 -8.31 -12.33 64.38
N ALA A 604 -8.71 -11.06 64.57
CA ALA A 604 -9.75 -10.66 65.52
C ALA A 604 -11.14 -11.23 65.15
N GLN A 605 -11.48 -11.30 63.86
CA GLN A 605 -12.71 -11.96 63.40
C GLN A 605 -12.68 -13.47 63.68
N TYR A 606 -11.53 -14.11 63.47
CA TYR A 606 -11.33 -15.52 63.78
C TYR A 606 -11.41 -15.80 65.30
N GLU A 607 -10.78 -14.98 66.15
CA GLU A 607 -10.90 -15.09 67.61
C GLU A 607 -12.33 -14.91 68.09
N ALA A 608 -13.06 -13.92 67.57
CA ALA A 608 -14.47 -13.71 67.90
C ALA A 608 -15.32 -14.93 67.50
N HIS A 609 -15.02 -15.55 66.36
CA HIS A 609 -15.68 -16.79 65.93
C HIS A 609 -15.36 -17.97 66.84
N MET A 610 -14.10 -18.13 67.26
CA MET A 610 -13.68 -19.18 68.20
C MET A 610 -14.31 -18.99 69.59
N GLN A 611 -14.37 -17.77 70.10
CA GLN A 611 -15.07 -17.47 71.36
C GLN A 611 -16.56 -17.77 71.29
N TYR A 612 -17.20 -17.51 70.14
CA TYR A 612 -18.60 -17.88 69.94
C TYR A 612 -18.79 -19.40 69.96
N ILE A 613 -17.88 -20.16 69.34
CA ILE A 613 -17.91 -21.63 69.38
C ILE A 613 -17.68 -22.15 70.80
N GLU A 614 -16.69 -21.64 71.54
CA GLU A 614 -16.45 -22.03 72.93
C GLU A 614 -17.64 -21.70 73.84
N GLN A 615 -18.32 -20.57 73.63
CA GLN A 615 -19.56 -20.26 74.34
C GLN A 615 -20.67 -21.26 74.01
N CYS A 616 -20.82 -21.64 72.75
CA CYS A 616 -21.79 -22.66 72.34
C CYS A 616 -21.45 -24.04 72.94
N GLU A 617 -20.17 -24.43 72.98
CA GLU A 617 -19.70 -25.68 73.59
C GLU A 617 -19.87 -25.67 75.12
N ALA A 618 -19.58 -24.56 75.80
CA ALA A 618 -19.82 -24.41 77.23
C ALA A 618 -21.31 -24.50 77.57
N ILE A 619 -22.19 -23.91 76.75
CA ILE A 619 -23.65 -24.05 76.90
C ILE A 619 -24.08 -25.52 76.67
N MET A 620 -23.49 -26.22 75.69
CA MET A 620 -23.74 -27.65 75.47
C MET A 620 -23.28 -28.51 76.65
N LEU A 621 -22.09 -28.26 77.19
CA LEU A 621 -21.47 -29.05 78.27
C LEU A 621 -22.11 -28.78 79.64
N CYS A 622 -22.68 -27.60 79.86
CA CYS A 622 -23.47 -27.28 81.06
C CYS A 622 -24.96 -27.67 80.95
N SER A 623 -25.40 -28.19 79.80
CA SER A 623 -26.81 -28.61 79.59
C SER A 623 -27.12 -30.05 79.99
N SER A 624 -26.13 -30.85 80.41
CA SER A 624 -26.33 -32.26 80.80
C SER A 624 -26.91 -32.49 82.20
N GLU A 625 -27.38 -31.44 82.89
CA GLU A 625 -28.09 -31.57 84.19
C GLU A 625 -29.56 -31.13 84.15
N ILE A 626 -30.13 -30.79 82.98
CA ILE A 626 -31.54 -30.39 82.88
C ILE A 626 -32.15 -30.98 81.61
N TYR A 627 -32.44 -32.29 81.55
CA TYR A 627 -33.51 -32.85 80.70
C TYR A 627 -33.85 -34.31 81.06
N ASP A 628 -33.91 -34.61 82.36
CA ASP A 628 -34.72 -35.73 82.85
C ASP A 628 -35.84 -35.13 83.71
N MET A 629 -36.80 -34.47 83.05
CA MET A 629 -38.18 -34.24 83.51
C MET A 629 -38.99 -33.48 82.43
N CYS A 630 -40.00 -34.18 81.92
CA CYS A 630 -41.26 -33.65 81.39
C CYS A 630 -41.30 -33.03 79.98
N SER A 631 -41.85 -33.86 79.08
CA SER A 631 -43.12 -33.64 78.38
C SER A 631 -43.14 -32.82 77.08
N GLY A 632 -43.78 -33.44 76.07
CA GLY A 632 -44.62 -32.74 75.10
C GLY A 632 -43.97 -32.48 73.75
N GLY A 633 -44.16 -33.41 72.82
CA GLY A 633 -43.73 -33.27 71.43
C GLY A 633 -44.37 -32.07 70.73
N GLY A 634 -43.59 -31.45 69.85
CA GLY A 634 -44.02 -30.38 68.96
C GLY A 634 -42.80 -29.71 68.32
N ALA A 635 -42.36 -30.24 67.18
CA ALA A 635 -41.29 -29.65 66.37
C ALA A 635 -41.69 -28.25 65.86
N VAL A 636 -40.71 -27.33 65.84
CA VAL A 636 -40.83 -25.99 65.24
C VAL A 636 -39.87 -25.95 64.03
N PRO A 637 -40.25 -25.29 62.91
CA PRO A 637 -39.83 -25.66 61.58
C PRO A 637 -38.52 -25.04 61.08
N ASP A 638 -37.96 -25.79 60.14
CA ASP A 638 -36.79 -25.54 59.31
C ASP A 638 -36.91 -24.27 58.44
N THR A 639 -35.91 -23.41 58.51
CA THR A 639 -35.74 -22.24 57.63
C THR A 639 -34.28 -22.11 57.19
N TRP A 640 -33.89 -22.92 56.21
CA TRP A 640 -32.77 -22.58 55.32
C TRP A 640 -33.29 -21.70 54.18
N HIS A 641 -32.93 -20.42 54.23
CA HIS A 641 -32.79 -19.53 53.07
C HIS A 641 -31.59 -18.63 53.26
#